data_AF-A0A6C0C3M3-F1
#
_entry.id   AF-A0A6C0C3M3-F1
#
_cell.length_a   1.000
_cell.length_b   1.000
_cell.length_c   1.000
_cell.angle_alpha   90.00
_cell.angle_beta   90.00
_cell.angle_gamma   90.00
#
_symmetry.space_group_name_H-M   'P 1'
#
loop_
_entity.id
_entity.type
_entity.pdbx_description
1 polymer ?
#
loop_
_entity_poly.entity_id
_entity_poly.type
_entity_poly.pdbx_seq_one_letter_code
_entity_poly.pdbx_strand_id
1 'polypeptide(L)'
;MNSILLTVRTNSSRLPEKSLLNLNNDMTTIEFLINRLKKQCNSYNEIILCTTTNEEDDRLIEIAKKLNIKSFRGSERDKLQRWYGACKQYNVKNIVTVDGDDLFVETSLIDKAFEELRVNDIDFIKGDHTGLICGCFTYAFTFDSLERVINLKDDDDTEMMWVYFTETNIFKIKELDVVSESFYRNDIRMTLDYQEDLDFFNAVLVEYKNMGNTDSCSICLQDIIDIIEKKPEIKDINFSRQLDWKENQEKNIKLNLKNSTKFLGNELKYMKDIILNSKKLSCTTGSWTNSLEKFFAKKMGCRYGIAFNSGTSTMHAALLALGIQPGDEVISPAITVIMNSAVTIQANAIPVYVDVDPETFNMDPKKLEEKITEKTKAIFVVNIYGLPCDYDEILEIANKYNIPVIEDNAECVLSTYKGRMVGTLGAMSSYSFENSKHISCGEGGMVLTNNEKYAEYCRKMGCHGFKNLKAENGAVKANKDTWQNPNYERHDEIGWNYRMPEINSALAYAQIERLDEIVNLRIESAKIFLEVINKCEYLVPQKTKNDRVNSYWAIAVLYNGEKEIGVSWYDFRQKYIEFGGDGYYGTWKVPYLEPVMRDRNFVKRNPVVYKNVEYKQGLCPVAESVQKRLMAFKTNYRNLDLARYKASCLQKTIDYYKNIK
;
A
#
# COMPACT_ATOMS: atom_id res chain seq x y z
N MET A 1 -15.59 23.05 -19.02
CA MET A 1 -15.97 24.40 -18.56
C MET A 1 -15.17 24.77 -17.31
N ASN A 2 -14.82 26.05 -17.11
CA ASN A 2 -14.25 26.55 -15.85
C ASN A 2 -15.40 26.93 -14.92
N SER A 3 -15.43 26.41 -13.69
CA SER A 3 -16.54 26.71 -12.78
C SER A 3 -16.09 26.87 -11.34
N ILE A 4 -16.71 27.84 -10.66
CA ILE A 4 -16.60 28.00 -9.22
C ILE A 4 -17.63 27.09 -8.57
N LEU A 5 -17.18 26.16 -7.73
CA LEU A 5 -18.07 25.35 -6.89
C LEU A 5 -18.20 26.04 -5.54
N LEU A 6 -19.36 26.67 -5.32
CA LEU A 6 -19.69 27.35 -4.07
C LEU A 6 -20.35 26.35 -3.12
N THR A 7 -19.62 25.92 -2.10
CA THR A 7 -20.07 24.87 -1.18
C THR A 7 -20.70 25.47 0.05
N VAL A 8 -21.97 25.16 0.29
CA VAL A 8 -22.72 25.76 1.40
C VAL A 8 -23.81 24.81 1.89
N ARG A 9 -24.15 24.89 3.17
CA ARG A 9 -25.31 24.24 3.80
C ARG A 9 -25.81 25.11 4.95
N THR A 10 -27.09 25.03 5.28
CA THR A 10 -27.70 25.77 6.40
C THR A 10 -27.39 25.13 7.75
N ASN A 11 -27.25 23.80 7.78
CA ASN A 11 -26.92 23.07 9.00
C ASN A 11 -25.49 23.37 9.46
N SER A 12 -25.36 23.88 10.69
CA SER A 12 -24.11 24.30 11.31
C SER A 12 -24.23 24.19 12.82
N SER A 13 -23.28 23.52 13.47
CA SER A 13 -23.30 23.29 14.92
C SER A 13 -22.89 24.51 15.74
N ARG A 14 -22.10 25.42 15.16
CA ARG A 14 -21.54 26.59 15.86
C ARG A 14 -22.38 27.85 15.67
N LEU A 15 -22.85 28.07 14.44
CA LEU A 15 -23.71 29.18 14.06
C LEU A 15 -24.77 28.67 13.08
N PRO A 16 -25.96 28.28 13.56
CA PRO A 16 -27.05 27.78 12.74
C PRO A 16 -27.49 28.80 11.68
N GLU A 17 -27.85 28.31 10.48
CA GLU A 17 -28.28 29.15 9.35
C GLU A 17 -27.29 30.25 8.95
N LYS A 18 -25.99 30.09 9.23
CA LYS A 18 -24.97 31.13 8.97
C LYS A 18 -24.98 31.72 7.56
N SER A 19 -25.30 30.91 6.56
CA SER A 19 -25.40 31.30 5.15
C SER A 19 -26.64 32.17 4.83
N LEU A 20 -27.61 32.24 5.72
CA LEU A 20 -28.87 32.97 5.57
C LEU A 20 -28.99 34.17 6.53
N LEU A 21 -27.98 34.40 7.37
CA LEU A 21 -27.94 35.57 8.26
C LEU A 21 -27.84 36.86 7.44
N ASN A 22 -28.43 37.93 7.95
CA ASN A 22 -28.40 39.23 7.30
C ASN A 22 -27.04 39.90 7.52
N LEU A 23 -26.44 40.38 6.43
CA LEU A 23 -25.22 41.16 6.43
C LEU A 23 -25.57 42.64 6.25
N ASN A 24 -25.27 43.44 7.26
CA ASN A 24 -25.55 44.88 7.34
C ASN A 24 -27.01 45.27 6.98
N ASN A 25 -27.98 44.38 7.26
CA ASN A 25 -29.42 44.50 6.93
C ASN A 25 -29.75 44.66 5.42
N ASP A 26 -28.81 44.39 4.51
CA ASP A 26 -29.01 44.60 3.07
C ASP A 26 -29.37 43.30 2.33
N MET A 27 -28.66 42.21 2.63
CA MET A 27 -28.82 40.91 1.97
C MET A 27 -28.31 39.79 2.87
N THR A 28 -28.61 38.53 2.53
CA THR A 28 -28.06 37.38 3.24
C THR A 28 -26.56 37.21 2.95
N THR A 29 -25.83 36.58 3.87
CA THR A 29 -24.38 36.30 3.72
C THR A 29 -24.06 35.54 2.43
N ILE A 30 -24.88 34.56 2.03
CA ILE A 30 -24.68 33.84 0.77
C ILE A 30 -24.99 34.71 -0.46
N GLU A 31 -26.00 35.58 -0.40
CA GLU A 31 -26.28 36.54 -1.49
C GLU A 31 -25.11 37.51 -1.68
N PHE A 32 -24.52 37.99 -0.58
CA PHE A 32 -23.33 38.83 -0.59
C PHE A 32 -22.16 38.14 -1.29
N LEU A 33 -21.84 36.90 -0.89
CA LEU A 33 -20.73 36.14 -1.48
C LEU A 33 -20.95 35.87 -2.98
N ILE A 34 -22.16 35.47 -3.39
CA ILE A 34 -22.47 35.23 -4.81
C ILE A 34 -22.31 36.53 -5.63
N ASN A 35 -22.85 37.65 -5.14
CA ASN A 35 -22.76 38.93 -5.82
C ASN A 35 -21.30 39.43 -5.91
N ARG A 36 -20.51 39.23 -4.85
CA ARG A 36 -19.06 39.51 -4.85
C ARG A 36 -18.34 38.70 -5.91
N LEU A 37 -18.54 37.38 -5.96
CA LEU A 37 -17.90 36.50 -6.95
C LEU A 37 -18.27 36.91 -8.37
N LYS A 38 -19.56 37.19 -8.62
CA LYS A 38 -20.04 37.67 -9.93
C LYS A 38 -19.41 38.99 -10.36
N LYS A 39 -19.14 39.87 -9.41
CA LYS A 39 -18.64 41.20 -9.69
C LYS A 39 -17.14 41.24 -9.90
N GLN A 40 -16.39 40.44 -9.15
CA GLN A 40 -14.93 40.56 -9.05
C GLN A 40 -14.15 39.45 -9.76
N CYS A 41 -14.75 38.28 -10.04
CA CYS A 41 -14.06 37.18 -10.74
C CYS A 41 -14.34 37.25 -12.26
N ASN A 42 -13.32 37.02 -13.09
CA ASN A 42 -13.44 37.16 -14.56
C ASN A 42 -13.19 35.86 -15.34
N SER A 43 -12.58 34.85 -14.72
CA SER A 43 -12.05 33.65 -15.39
C SER A 43 -12.96 32.42 -15.34
N TYR A 44 -14.15 32.55 -14.75
CA TYR A 44 -15.14 31.47 -14.63
C TYR A 44 -16.18 31.53 -15.75
N ASN A 45 -16.77 30.38 -16.11
CA ASN A 45 -17.93 30.33 -17.00
C ASN A 45 -19.25 30.24 -16.23
N GLU A 46 -19.25 29.51 -15.11
CA GLU A 46 -20.42 29.29 -14.26
C GLU A 46 -20.05 29.32 -12.78
N ILE A 47 -20.97 29.81 -11.94
CA ILE A 47 -20.97 29.57 -10.50
C ILE A 47 -22.02 28.48 -10.24
N ILE A 48 -21.64 27.44 -9.52
CA ILE A 48 -22.52 26.33 -9.17
C ILE A 48 -22.61 26.24 -7.65
N LEU A 49 -23.79 26.49 -7.11
CA LEU A 49 -24.08 26.33 -5.68
C LEU A 49 -24.24 24.85 -5.35
N CYS A 50 -23.32 24.29 -4.57
CA CYS A 50 -23.29 22.88 -4.16
C CYS A 50 -23.78 22.73 -2.71
N THR A 51 -25.03 22.28 -2.54
CA THR A 51 -25.69 22.16 -1.23
C THR A 51 -26.16 20.73 -0.93
N THR A 52 -26.77 20.48 0.22
CA THR A 52 -27.21 19.13 0.60
C THR A 52 -28.58 18.80 0.03
N THR A 53 -28.98 17.53 0.12
CA THR A 53 -30.34 17.07 -0.17
C THR A 53 -31.34 17.38 0.96
N ASN A 54 -30.90 17.94 2.09
CA ASN A 54 -31.76 18.22 3.24
C ASN A 54 -32.74 19.37 2.92
N GLU A 55 -33.99 19.25 3.37
CA GLU A 55 -35.06 20.23 3.07
C GLU A 55 -34.73 21.65 3.56
N GLU A 56 -33.96 21.78 4.64
CA GLU A 56 -33.51 23.07 5.18
C GLU A 56 -32.66 23.88 4.18
N ASP A 57 -32.03 23.22 3.19
CA ASP A 57 -31.24 23.86 2.15
C ASP A 57 -32.08 24.37 0.95
N ASP A 58 -33.41 24.19 0.96
CA ASP A 58 -34.29 24.64 -0.13
C ASP A 58 -34.18 26.16 -0.36
N ARG A 59 -34.03 26.94 0.71
CA ARG A 59 -33.83 28.40 0.64
C ARG A 59 -32.55 28.77 -0.13
N LEU A 60 -31.49 27.97 -0.06
CA LEU A 60 -30.27 28.19 -0.82
C LEU A 60 -30.49 27.96 -2.33
N ILE A 61 -31.33 26.99 -2.69
CA ILE A 61 -31.73 26.75 -4.07
C ILE A 61 -32.58 27.90 -4.61
N GLU A 62 -33.48 28.46 -3.80
CA GLU A 62 -34.27 29.64 -4.17
C GLU A 62 -33.38 30.86 -4.42
N ILE A 63 -32.38 31.10 -3.56
CA ILE A 63 -31.40 32.17 -3.75
C ILE A 63 -30.58 31.95 -5.03
N ALA A 64 -30.11 30.72 -5.28
CA ALA A 64 -29.40 30.39 -6.51
C ALA A 64 -30.22 30.70 -7.77
N LYS A 65 -31.52 30.37 -7.75
CA LYS A 65 -32.46 30.70 -8.84
C LYS A 65 -32.66 32.21 -8.97
N LYS A 66 -32.91 32.93 -7.86
CA LYS A 66 -33.07 34.39 -7.81
C LYS A 66 -31.86 35.10 -8.41
N LEU A 67 -30.66 34.62 -8.09
CA LEU A 67 -29.41 35.18 -8.60
C LEU A 67 -28.97 34.59 -9.93
N ASN A 68 -29.78 33.76 -10.59
CA ASN A 68 -29.47 33.15 -11.89
C ASN A 68 -28.10 32.46 -11.93
N ILE A 69 -27.87 31.54 -10.99
CA ILE A 69 -26.73 30.61 -10.98
C ILE A 69 -27.21 29.16 -10.93
N LYS A 70 -26.34 28.22 -11.34
CA LYS A 70 -26.64 26.79 -11.28
C LYS A 70 -26.59 26.28 -9.84
N SER A 71 -27.27 25.18 -9.55
CA SER A 71 -27.23 24.53 -8.24
C SER A 71 -27.22 23.01 -8.36
N PHE A 72 -26.54 22.35 -7.43
CA PHE A 72 -26.46 20.90 -7.33
C PHE A 72 -26.65 20.46 -5.88
N ARG A 73 -27.43 19.40 -5.66
CA ARG A 73 -27.68 18.82 -4.34
C ARG A 73 -27.02 17.46 -4.23
N GLY A 74 -26.39 17.17 -3.09
CA GLY A 74 -25.79 15.86 -2.84
C GLY A 74 -25.61 15.56 -1.35
N SER A 75 -24.73 14.59 -1.05
CA SER A 75 -24.46 14.12 0.31
C SER A 75 -24.04 15.28 1.21
N GLU A 76 -24.58 15.33 2.43
CA GLU A 76 -24.21 16.30 3.46
C GLU A 76 -22.74 16.16 3.89
N ARG A 77 -22.27 14.93 4.08
CA ARG A 77 -20.92 14.62 4.60
C ARG A 77 -19.87 14.50 3.50
N ASP A 78 -20.29 14.08 2.31
CA ASP A 78 -19.37 13.77 1.21
C ASP A 78 -19.29 14.91 0.21
N LYS A 79 -18.51 15.92 0.58
CA LYS A 79 -18.24 17.12 -0.23
C LYS A 79 -17.66 16.75 -1.60
N LEU A 80 -16.70 15.83 -1.65
CA LEU A 80 -16.07 15.38 -2.89
C LEU A 80 -17.07 14.71 -3.84
N GLN A 81 -17.93 13.81 -3.35
CA GLN A 81 -18.95 13.16 -4.19
C GLN A 81 -20.01 14.15 -4.68
N ARG A 82 -20.36 15.14 -3.86
CA ARG A 82 -21.26 16.24 -4.25
C ARG A 82 -20.64 17.06 -5.40
N TRP A 83 -19.37 17.44 -5.29
CA TRP A 83 -18.67 18.14 -6.36
C TRP A 83 -18.55 17.29 -7.63
N TYR A 84 -18.29 15.99 -7.50
CA TYR A 84 -18.21 15.08 -8.65
C TYR A 84 -19.54 15.01 -9.41
N GLY A 85 -20.65 14.91 -8.69
CA GLY A 85 -21.99 14.96 -9.28
C GLY A 85 -22.27 16.29 -10.00
N ALA A 86 -21.94 17.43 -9.37
CA ALA A 86 -22.07 18.75 -9.99
C ALA A 86 -21.23 18.87 -11.27
N CYS A 87 -19.98 18.41 -11.24
CA CYS A 87 -19.09 18.46 -12.39
C CYS A 87 -19.60 17.61 -13.55
N LYS A 88 -20.10 16.40 -13.28
CA LYS A 88 -20.71 15.54 -14.29
C LYS A 88 -21.96 16.16 -14.90
N GLN A 89 -22.86 16.70 -14.07
CA GLN A 89 -24.12 17.28 -14.54
C GLN A 89 -23.90 18.49 -15.43
N TYR A 90 -22.88 19.31 -15.14
CA TYR A 90 -22.65 20.58 -15.83
C TYR A 90 -21.40 20.59 -16.73
N ASN A 91 -20.77 19.44 -16.97
CA ASN A 91 -19.58 19.29 -17.81
C ASN A 91 -18.41 20.24 -17.40
N VAL A 92 -18.16 20.30 -16.09
CA VAL A 92 -17.08 21.09 -15.51
C VAL A 92 -15.76 20.35 -15.70
N LYS A 93 -14.71 21.07 -16.12
CA LYS A 93 -13.37 20.52 -16.36
C LYS A 93 -12.36 21.05 -15.35
N ASN A 94 -12.38 22.36 -15.10
CA ASN A 94 -11.50 23.03 -14.15
C ASN A 94 -12.35 23.61 -13.04
N ILE A 95 -11.97 23.32 -11.80
CA ILE A 95 -12.71 23.63 -10.60
C ILE A 95 -11.88 24.58 -9.75
N VAL A 96 -12.53 25.63 -9.24
CA VAL A 96 -12.06 26.40 -8.09
C VAL A 96 -13.15 26.32 -7.02
N THR A 97 -12.78 26.02 -5.77
CA THR A 97 -13.74 25.84 -4.68
C THR A 97 -13.78 27.06 -3.79
N VAL A 98 -14.99 27.50 -3.45
CA VAL A 98 -15.23 28.56 -2.47
C VAL A 98 -16.18 28.01 -1.43
N ASP A 99 -15.81 28.07 -0.15
CA ASP A 99 -16.70 27.69 0.94
C ASP A 99 -17.61 28.88 1.30
N GLY A 100 -18.86 28.59 1.66
CA GLY A 100 -19.92 29.59 1.86
C GLY A 100 -19.71 30.49 3.08
N ASP A 101 -18.74 30.18 3.92
CA ASP A 101 -18.31 30.94 5.10
C ASP A 101 -17.09 31.84 4.85
N ASP A 102 -16.47 31.77 3.67
CA ASP A 102 -15.35 32.62 3.27
C ASP A 102 -15.85 33.88 2.54
N LEU A 103 -16.63 34.73 3.23
CA LEU A 103 -17.34 35.88 2.63
C LEU A 103 -16.42 36.88 1.93
N PHE A 104 -15.19 37.00 2.41
CA PHE A 104 -14.16 37.89 1.90
C PHE A 104 -13.00 37.14 1.21
N VAL A 105 -13.29 35.97 0.61
CA VAL A 105 -12.34 35.24 -0.24
C VAL A 105 -11.65 36.16 -1.25
N GLU A 106 -10.35 35.95 -1.47
CA GLU A 106 -9.57 36.77 -2.39
C GLU A 106 -9.81 36.35 -3.84
N THR A 107 -10.56 37.17 -4.57
CA THR A 107 -11.05 36.84 -5.90
C THR A 107 -9.95 36.82 -6.97
N SER A 108 -8.85 37.55 -6.78
CA SER A 108 -7.71 37.47 -7.70
C SER A 108 -7.02 36.11 -7.67
N LEU A 109 -7.04 35.40 -6.53
CA LEU A 109 -6.49 34.04 -6.43
C LEU A 109 -7.35 33.03 -7.19
N ILE A 110 -8.67 33.25 -7.27
CA ILE A 110 -9.58 32.42 -8.08
C ILE A 110 -9.23 32.53 -9.57
N ASP A 111 -9.07 33.76 -10.06
CA ASP A 111 -8.72 34.01 -11.46
C ASP A 111 -7.34 33.43 -11.81
N LYS A 112 -6.35 33.63 -10.93
CA LYS A 112 -5.00 33.07 -11.07
C LYS A 112 -5.02 31.53 -11.05
N ALA A 113 -5.82 30.91 -10.17
CA ALA A 113 -5.93 29.47 -10.11
C ALA A 113 -6.50 28.87 -11.41
N PHE A 114 -7.50 29.52 -12.03
CA PHE A 114 -7.98 29.10 -13.35
C PHE A 114 -6.93 29.26 -14.44
N GLU A 115 -6.11 30.30 -14.39
CA GLU A 115 -5.00 30.47 -15.34
C GLU A 115 -3.96 29.36 -15.19
N GLU A 116 -3.56 29.07 -13.97
CA GLU A 116 -2.60 28.02 -13.64
C GLU A 116 -3.07 26.64 -14.11
N LEU A 117 -4.34 26.28 -13.86
CA LEU A 117 -4.91 25.02 -14.35
C LEU A 117 -5.02 24.94 -15.89
N ARG A 118 -5.03 26.08 -16.60
CA ARG A 118 -5.09 26.11 -18.07
C ARG A 118 -3.71 25.95 -18.71
N VAL A 119 -2.71 26.62 -18.15
CA VAL A 119 -1.40 26.77 -18.77
C VAL A 119 -0.43 25.68 -18.33
N ASN A 120 -0.56 25.21 -17.09
CA ASN A 120 0.37 24.27 -16.49
C ASN A 120 -0.27 22.89 -16.30
N ASP A 121 0.56 21.85 -16.41
CA ASP A 121 0.19 20.46 -16.17
C ASP A 121 0.17 20.17 -14.65
N ILE A 122 -0.90 20.63 -13.99
CA ILE A 122 -1.10 20.60 -12.53
C ILE A 122 -2.41 19.86 -12.23
N ASP A 123 -2.39 19.01 -11.21
CA ASP A 123 -3.56 18.27 -10.76
C ASP A 123 -4.34 19.02 -9.67
N PHE A 124 -3.62 19.64 -8.73
CA PHE A 124 -4.18 20.34 -7.57
C PHE A 124 -3.38 21.60 -7.25
N ILE A 125 -4.09 22.69 -6.96
CA ILE A 125 -3.55 23.95 -6.46
C ILE A 125 -4.02 24.10 -5.01
N LYS A 126 -3.06 24.25 -4.10
CA LYS A 126 -3.32 24.57 -2.70
C LYS A 126 -3.14 26.06 -2.44
N GLY A 127 -3.97 26.59 -1.53
CA GLY A 127 -3.71 27.88 -0.90
C GLY A 127 -2.57 27.76 0.11
N ASP A 128 -1.77 28.80 0.24
CA ASP A 128 -0.71 28.86 1.24
C ASP A 128 -1.29 29.07 2.65
N HIS A 129 -1.34 28.00 3.43
CA HIS A 129 -1.81 28.06 4.83
C HIS A 129 -0.74 28.58 5.80
N THR A 130 0.50 28.81 5.34
CA THR A 130 1.65 29.17 6.17
C THR A 130 1.86 30.68 6.29
N GLY A 131 0.77 31.45 6.20
CA GLY A 131 0.79 32.86 6.60
C GLY A 131 -0.31 33.72 6.00
N LEU A 132 -1.06 33.25 5.00
CA LEU A 132 -2.18 34.02 4.45
C LEU A 132 -3.30 34.21 5.46
N ILE A 133 -4.03 35.33 5.31
CA ILE A 133 -5.21 35.62 6.12
C ILE A 133 -6.20 34.45 6.02
N CYS A 134 -6.67 33.99 7.19
CA CYS A 134 -7.62 32.89 7.30
C CYS A 134 -8.95 33.28 6.63
N GLY A 135 -9.45 32.44 5.71
CA GLY A 135 -10.67 32.70 4.91
C GLY A 135 -10.42 33.37 3.56
N CYS A 136 -9.17 33.60 3.16
CA CYS A 136 -8.84 34.24 1.88
C CYS A 136 -8.43 33.26 0.77
N PHE A 137 -8.08 32.01 1.11
CA PHE A 137 -7.51 31.06 0.16
C PHE A 137 -8.58 30.27 -0.60
N THR A 138 -8.16 29.62 -1.69
CA THR A 138 -9.00 28.73 -2.48
C THR A 138 -8.21 27.49 -2.88
N TYR A 139 -8.91 26.40 -3.16
CA TYR A 139 -8.34 25.22 -3.80
C TYR A 139 -8.82 25.13 -5.23
N ALA A 140 -7.96 24.61 -6.11
CA ALA A 140 -8.33 24.38 -7.49
C ALA A 140 -7.83 23.03 -7.98
N PHE A 141 -8.59 22.37 -8.83
CA PHE A 141 -8.23 21.07 -9.38
C PHE A 141 -8.99 20.78 -10.68
N THR A 142 -8.53 19.76 -11.40
CA THR A 142 -9.21 19.28 -12.59
C THR A 142 -10.26 18.23 -12.25
N PHE A 143 -11.27 18.07 -13.12
CA PHE A 143 -12.27 17.01 -12.99
C PHE A 143 -11.62 15.61 -12.99
N ASP A 144 -10.58 15.41 -13.79
CA ASP A 144 -9.80 14.17 -13.81
C ASP A 144 -9.14 13.90 -12.45
N SER A 145 -8.62 14.93 -11.78
CA SER A 145 -8.04 14.80 -10.45
C SER A 145 -9.10 14.47 -9.40
N LEU A 146 -10.27 15.11 -9.48
CA LEU A 146 -11.41 14.77 -8.63
C LEU A 146 -11.86 13.32 -8.83
N GLU A 147 -11.99 12.84 -10.07
CA GLU A 147 -12.37 11.46 -10.36
C GLU A 147 -11.36 10.45 -9.81
N ARG A 148 -10.06 10.74 -9.92
CA ARG A 148 -9.01 9.94 -9.28
C ARG A 148 -9.21 9.86 -7.77
N VAL A 149 -9.50 10.99 -7.10
CA VAL A 149 -9.79 11.00 -5.66
C VAL A 149 -11.04 10.19 -5.32
N ILE A 150 -12.14 10.30 -6.08
CA ILE A 150 -13.37 9.52 -5.85
C ILE A 150 -13.12 8.00 -5.89
N ASN A 151 -12.23 7.57 -6.79
CA ASN A 151 -11.83 6.16 -6.90
C ASN A 151 -10.89 5.73 -5.75
N LEU A 152 -10.22 6.67 -5.09
CA LEU A 152 -9.25 6.41 -4.02
C LEU A 152 -9.85 6.49 -2.62
N LYS A 153 -10.79 7.40 -2.36
CA LYS A 153 -11.34 7.64 -1.02
C LYS A 153 -12.20 6.47 -0.52
N ASP A 154 -12.08 6.10 0.77
CA ASP A 154 -12.94 5.12 1.47
C ASP A 154 -13.88 5.72 2.50
N ASP A 155 -13.94 7.04 2.54
CA ASP A 155 -14.75 7.75 3.52
C ASP A 155 -15.73 8.66 2.83
N ASP A 156 -16.90 8.76 3.44
CA ASP A 156 -17.97 9.67 3.04
C ASP A 156 -17.92 10.96 3.87
N ASP A 157 -17.01 11.08 4.83
CA ASP A 157 -16.64 12.34 5.50
C ASP A 157 -15.41 12.95 4.82
N THR A 158 -15.66 13.89 3.90
CA THR A 158 -14.61 14.48 3.05
C THR A 158 -14.41 15.97 3.31
N GLU A 159 -14.66 16.42 4.55
CA GLU A 159 -14.54 17.82 4.93
C GLU A 159 -13.12 18.36 4.70
N MET A 160 -12.10 17.59 5.15
CA MET A 160 -10.68 17.89 4.92
C MET A 160 -10.17 17.32 3.61
N MET A 161 -10.88 17.58 2.51
CA MET A 161 -10.60 16.95 1.20
C MET A 161 -9.17 17.11 0.66
N TRP A 162 -8.44 18.15 1.08
CA TRP A 162 -7.15 18.51 0.51
C TRP A 162 -6.09 17.44 0.79
N VAL A 163 -6.27 16.65 1.86
CA VAL A 163 -5.37 15.53 2.24
C VAL A 163 -5.33 14.46 1.16
N TYR A 164 -6.44 14.23 0.45
CA TYR A 164 -6.49 13.24 -0.64
C TYR A 164 -5.61 13.63 -1.81
N PHE A 165 -5.45 14.94 -2.04
CA PHE A 165 -4.61 15.47 -3.11
C PHE A 165 -3.15 15.59 -2.66
N THR A 166 -2.91 15.98 -1.42
CA THR A 166 -1.57 16.36 -0.92
C THR A 166 -0.78 15.20 -0.34
N GLU A 167 -1.43 14.27 0.36
CA GLU A 167 -0.75 13.21 1.14
C GLU A 167 -0.57 11.90 0.35
N THR A 168 -1.15 11.79 -0.85
CA THR A 168 -1.10 10.55 -1.65
C THR A 168 0.12 10.47 -2.57
N ASN A 169 0.88 11.55 -2.76
CA ASN A 169 2.07 11.65 -3.63
C ASN A 169 1.84 11.30 -5.12
N ILE A 170 0.60 11.17 -5.56
CA ILE A 170 0.25 10.85 -6.96
C ILE A 170 -0.17 12.07 -7.77
N PHE A 171 -0.42 13.21 -7.13
CA PHE A 171 -0.89 14.43 -7.77
C PHE A 171 0.25 15.44 -7.93
N LYS A 172 0.26 16.16 -9.06
CA LYS A 172 1.11 17.32 -9.25
C LYS A 172 0.49 18.51 -8.53
N ILE A 173 1.16 18.97 -7.48
CA ILE A 173 0.65 20.03 -6.61
C ILE A 173 1.41 21.31 -6.89
N LYS A 174 0.69 22.43 -6.97
CA LYS A 174 1.26 23.77 -6.99
C LYS A 174 0.70 24.60 -5.83
N GLU A 175 1.57 25.43 -5.25
CA GLU A 175 1.17 26.48 -4.32
C GLU A 175 1.00 27.78 -5.11
N LEU A 176 -0.10 28.48 -4.86
CA LEU A 176 -0.41 29.69 -5.60
C LEU A 176 0.33 30.88 -4.98
N ASP A 177 1.21 31.54 -5.74
CA ASP A 177 1.84 32.78 -5.24
C ASP A 177 0.79 33.87 -5.11
N VAL A 178 0.80 34.64 -4.03
CA VAL A 178 -0.09 35.79 -3.87
C VAL A 178 0.46 37.04 -4.52
N VAL A 179 -0.45 37.99 -4.80
CA VAL A 179 -0.16 39.23 -5.52
C VAL A 179 0.49 40.29 -4.62
N SER A 180 0.29 40.21 -3.29
CA SER A 180 0.82 41.17 -2.31
C SER A 180 1.33 40.50 -1.04
N GLU A 181 2.50 40.94 -0.55
CA GLU A 181 3.05 40.53 0.75
C GLU A 181 2.14 40.96 1.92
N SER A 182 1.37 42.04 1.77
CA SER A 182 0.44 42.53 2.81
C SER A 182 -0.65 41.51 3.18
N PHE A 183 -0.89 40.50 2.34
CA PHE A 183 -1.91 39.47 2.56
C PHE A 183 -1.43 38.35 3.49
N TYR A 184 -0.15 38.34 3.85
CA TYR A 184 0.42 37.41 4.82
C TYR A 184 0.28 37.95 6.24
N ARG A 185 -0.88 37.70 6.86
CA ARG A 185 -1.21 38.16 8.20
C ARG A 185 -1.84 37.03 9.01
N ASN A 186 -1.19 36.70 10.13
CA ASN A 186 -1.65 35.67 11.07
C ASN A 186 -2.49 36.23 12.23
N ASP A 187 -2.76 37.54 12.21
CA ASP A 187 -3.51 38.30 13.22
C ASP A 187 -4.94 38.69 12.77
N ILE A 188 -5.42 38.13 11.64
CA ILE A 188 -6.74 38.41 11.05
C ILE A 188 -7.45 37.10 10.70
N ARG A 189 -8.75 37.03 10.98
CA ARG A 189 -9.62 35.88 10.71
C ARG A 189 -10.88 36.31 9.95
N MET A 190 -11.16 35.68 8.82
CA MET A 190 -12.25 36.07 7.90
C MET A 190 -13.11 34.88 7.46
N THR A 191 -13.38 33.95 8.37
CA THR A 191 -14.31 32.83 8.16
C THR A 191 -15.53 32.99 9.06
N LEU A 192 -16.74 32.72 8.57
CA LEU A 192 -17.98 32.82 9.34
C LEU A 192 -18.31 31.53 10.08
N ASP A 193 -18.03 31.43 11.38
CA ASP A 193 -18.36 30.25 12.20
C ASP A 193 -19.08 30.59 13.51
N TYR A 194 -18.89 31.81 14.01
CA TYR A 194 -19.41 32.31 15.28
C TYR A 194 -20.11 33.66 15.10
N GLN A 195 -20.90 34.08 16.09
CA GLN A 195 -21.58 35.38 16.06
C GLN A 195 -20.57 36.53 15.97
N GLU A 196 -19.43 36.40 16.65
CA GLU A 196 -18.31 37.34 16.60
C GLU A 196 -17.75 37.50 15.18
N ASP A 197 -17.73 36.44 14.38
CA ASP A 197 -17.32 36.54 12.98
C ASP A 197 -18.31 37.39 12.18
N LEU A 198 -19.62 37.24 12.41
CA LEU A 198 -20.65 38.07 11.77
C LEU A 198 -20.51 39.54 12.18
N ASP A 199 -20.23 39.80 13.46
CA ASP A 199 -20.01 41.15 13.98
C ASP A 199 -18.76 41.78 13.34
N PHE A 200 -17.70 41.00 13.14
CA PHE A 200 -16.50 41.42 12.40
C PHE A 200 -16.84 41.81 10.95
N PHE A 201 -17.56 40.96 10.20
CA PHE A 201 -17.93 41.27 8.82
C PHE A 201 -18.79 42.55 8.73
N ASN A 202 -19.74 42.72 9.66
CA ASN A 202 -20.57 43.91 9.74
C ASN A 202 -19.75 45.17 10.05
N ALA A 203 -18.82 45.10 11.01
CA ALA A 203 -17.95 46.22 11.37
C ALA A 203 -17.10 46.67 10.17
N VAL A 204 -16.49 45.73 9.44
CA VAL A 204 -15.71 46.03 8.23
C VAL A 204 -16.59 46.71 7.17
N LEU A 205 -17.79 46.19 6.90
CA LEU A 205 -18.67 46.76 5.88
C LEU A 205 -19.25 48.13 6.26
N VAL A 206 -19.48 48.39 7.54
CA VAL A 206 -19.88 49.72 8.03
C VAL A 206 -18.76 50.72 7.77
N GLU A 207 -17.51 50.36 8.10
CA GLU A 207 -16.37 51.25 7.84
C GLU A 207 -16.11 51.45 6.35
N TYR A 208 -16.26 50.41 5.54
CA TYR A 208 -16.15 50.52 4.10
C TYR A 208 -17.18 51.51 3.52
N LYS A 209 -18.42 51.50 4.04
CA LYS A 209 -19.44 52.51 3.70
C LYS A 209 -19.08 53.90 4.20
N ASN A 210 -18.55 54.03 5.42
CA ASN A 210 -18.10 55.31 5.98
C ASN A 210 -16.97 55.95 5.15
N MET A 211 -16.17 55.14 4.45
CA MET A 211 -15.17 55.60 3.48
C MET A 211 -15.77 56.11 2.15
N GLY A 212 -17.10 56.12 2.01
CA GLY A 212 -17.83 56.62 0.84
C GLY A 212 -18.16 55.55 -0.19
N ASN A 213 -17.88 54.27 0.07
CA ASN A 213 -18.18 53.18 -0.86
C ASN A 213 -19.65 52.75 -0.74
N THR A 214 -20.41 52.89 -1.82
CA THR A 214 -21.85 52.58 -1.83
C THR A 214 -22.17 51.13 -2.16
N ASP A 215 -21.22 50.37 -2.69
CA ASP A 215 -21.40 48.96 -3.05
C ASP A 215 -20.46 48.04 -2.28
N SER A 216 -21.02 47.45 -1.21
CA SER A 216 -20.35 46.49 -0.34
C SER A 216 -19.75 45.29 -1.09
N CYS A 217 -20.33 44.85 -2.22
CA CYS A 217 -19.84 43.70 -2.98
C CYS A 217 -18.54 44.00 -3.75
N SER A 218 -18.07 45.25 -3.76
CA SER A 218 -16.85 45.68 -4.45
C SER A 218 -15.61 45.75 -3.55
N ILE A 219 -15.78 45.56 -2.23
CA ILE A 219 -14.65 45.60 -1.28
C ILE A 219 -13.57 44.62 -1.71
N CYS A 220 -12.29 44.97 -1.69
CA CYS A 220 -11.19 44.04 -1.94
C CYS A 220 -10.43 43.73 -0.64
N LEU A 221 -9.53 42.75 -0.65
CA LEU A 221 -8.75 42.41 0.54
C LEU A 221 -7.89 43.57 1.03
N GLN A 222 -7.38 44.41 0.12
CA GLN A 222 -6.61 45.59 0.50
C GLN A 222 -7.46 46.62 1.25
N ASP A 223 -8.72 46.83 0.86
CA ASP A 223 -9.64 47.72 1.59
C ASP A 223 -9.85 47.24 3.03
N ILE A 224 -9.96 45.92 3.22
CA ILE A 224 -10.16 45.30 4.54
C ILE A 224 -8.92 45.51 5.41
N ILE A 225 -7.73 45.31 4.85
CA ILE A 225 -6.46 45.56 5.53
C ILE A 225 -6.35 47.04 5.91
N ASP A 226 -6.63 47.95 4.99
CA ASP A 226 -6.58 49.40 5.24
C ASP A 226 -7.57 49.82 6.34
N ILE A 227 -8.76 49.21 6.39
CA ILE A 227 -9.74 49.42 7.45
C ILE A 227 -9.21 48.94 8.80
N ILE A 228 -8.65 47.72 8.86
CA ILE A 228 -8.11 47.14 10.09
C ILE A 228 -6.87 47.93 10.57
N GLU A 229 -6.03 48.43 9.67
CA GLU A 229 -4.88 49.26 10.04
C GLU A 229 -5.30 50.62 10.61
N LYS A 230 -6.39 51.19 10.10
CA LYS A 230 -6.99 52.42 10.66
C LYS A 230 -7.75 52.18 11.96
N LYS A 231 -8.36 51.00 12.12
CA LYS A 231 -9.17 50.59 13.28
C LYS A 231 -8.78 49.19 13.75
N PRO A 232 -7.64 49.05 14.44
CA PRO A 232 -7.12 47.75 14.86
C PRO A 232 -8.08 46.95 15.73
N GLU A 233 -8.95 47.61 16.50
CA GLU A 233 -9.95 47.00 17.37
C GLU A 233 -10.94 46.09 16.62
N ILE A 234 -11.11 46.27 15.30
CA ILE A 234 -12.02 45.45 14.49
C ILE A 234 -11.54 44.00 14.44
N LYS A 235 -10.23 43.74 14.31
CA LYS A 235 -9.73 42.36 14.25
C LYS A 235 -9.91 41.64 15.59
N ASP A 236 -9.89 42.38 16.70
CA ASP A 236 -10.01 41.82 18.05
C ASP A 236 -11.43 41.26 18.32
N ILE A 237 -12.43 41.63 17.50
CA ILE A 237 -13.81 41.13 17.58
C ILE A 237 -13.84 39.60 17.54
N ASN A 238 -13.14 38.98 16.57
CA ASN A 238 -13.21 37.53 16.36
C ASN A 238 -11.86 36.81 16.47
N PHE A 239 -10.74 37.53 16.59
CA PHE A 239 -9.42 36.89 16.55
C PHE A 239 -9.20 35.83 17.64
N SER A 240 -9.85 35.97 18.80
CA SER A 240 -9.81 34.96 19.86
C SER A 240 -10.28 33.56 19.41
N ARG A 241 -11.10 33.47 18.37
CA ARG A 241 -11.59 32.22 17.75
C ARG A 241 -10.59 31.55 16.82
N GLN A 242 -9.45 32.18 16.54
CA GLN A 242 -8.43 31.62 15.64
C GLN A 242 -7.87 30.29 16.16
N LEU A 243 -7.73 30.14 17.48
CA LEU A 243 -7.29 28.88 18.10
C LEU A 243 -8.36 27.78 17.97
N ASP A 244 -9.62 28.10 18.24
CA ASP A 244 -10.76 27.16 18.10
C ASP A 244 -10.82 26.59 16.67
N TRP A 245 -10.58 27.44 15.66
CA TRP A 245 -10.53 27.02 14.26
C TRP A 245 -9.35 26.09 13.97
N LYS A 246 -8.13 26.43 14.43
CA LYS A 246 -6.94 25.60 14.22
C LYS A 246 -7.09 24.21 14.83
N GLU A 247 -7.56 24.13 16.08
CA GLU A 247 -7.81 22.84 16.73
C GLU A 247 -8.84 22.00 15.98
N ASN A 248 -9.87 22.63 15.42
CA ASN A 248 -10.89 21.92 14.65
C ASN A 248 -10.36 21.39 13.31
N GLN A 249 -9.44 22.11 12.67
CA GLN A 249 -8.74 21.59 11.48
C GLN A 249 -7.93 20.35 11.86
N GLU A 250 -7.08 20.44 12.89
CA GLU A 250 -6.21 19.34 13.33
C GLU A 250 -6.99 18.08 13.75
N LYS A 251 -8.09 18.23 14.50
CA LYS A 251 -8.91 17.10 14.98
C LYS A 251 -9.59 16.31 13.86
N ASN A 252 -9.83 16.93 12.70
CA ASN A 252 -10.63 16.35 11.61
C ASN A 252 -9.80 15.90 10.40
N ILE A 253 -8.48 16.08 10.41
CA ILE A 253 -7.59 15.57 9.37
C ILE A 253 -7.59 14.04 9.42
N LYS A 254 -8.15 13.41 8.39
CA LYS A 254 -8.17 11.95 8.20
C LYS A 254 -7.98 11.60 6.74
N LEU A 255 -7.03 10.72 6.43
CA LEU A 255 -6.83 10.16 5.09
C LEU A 255 -7.27 8.69 5.06
N ASN A 256 -8.44 8.43 4.48
CA ASN A 256 -9.03 7.10 4.40
C ASN A 256 -9.13 6.63 2.93
N LEU A 257 -8.38 5.58 2.55
CA LEU A 257 -8.25 5.10 1.16
C LEU A 257 -8.84 3.70 0.96
N LYS A 258 -9.62 3.50 -0.12
CA LYS A 258 -10.52 2.36 -0.44
C LYS A 258 -9.88 0.98 -0.42
N ASN A 259 -8.57 0.98 -0.49
CA ASN A 259 -7.64 -0.12 -0.32
C ASN A 259 -6.33 0.54 -0.71
N SER A 260 -5.52 0.93 0.27
CA SER A 260 -4.18 1.43 -0.04
C SER A 260 -3.48 0.35 -0.85
N THR A 261 -3.40 0.53 -2.17
CA THR A 261 -2.64 -0.33 -3.06
C THR A 261 -1.31 -0.64 -2.38
N LYS A 262 -0.77 -1.86 -2.50
CA LYS A 262 0.55 -2.14 -1.90
C LYS A 262 1.70 -1.41 -2.62
N PHE A 263 1.40 -0.78 -3.75
CA PHE A 263 2.31 -0.02 -4.61
C PHE A 263 2.12 1.49 -4.35
N LEU A 264 2.72 2.00 -3.27
CA LEU A 264 2.60 3.40 -2.82
C LEU A 264 3.92 4.19 -2.95
N GLY A 265 4.96 3.59 -3.50
CA GLY A 265 6.29 4.17 -3.67
C GLY A 265 6.53 4.58 -5.12
N ASN A 266 7.76 4.35 -5.57
CA ASN A 266 8.21 4.73 -6.91
C ASN A 266 7.69 3.79 -8.03
N GLU A 267 6.79 2.84 -7.75
CA GLU A 267 6.37 1.83 -8.72
C GLU A 267 5.82 2.45 -10.00
N LEU A 268 4.88 3.39 -9.87
CA LEU A 268 4.28 4.07 -11.03
C LEU A 268 5.31 4.90 -11.78
N LYS A 269 6.22 5.56 -11.07
CA LYS A 269 7.30 6.36 -11.64
C LYS A 269 8.24 5.48 -12.47
N TYR A 270 8.68 4.34 -11.94
CA TYR A 270 9.61 3.45 -12.62
C TYR A 270 8.94 2.68 -13.77
N MET A 271 7.66 2.34 -13.64
CA MET A 271 6.89 1.80 -14.77
C MET A 271 6.80 2.80 -15.93
N LYS A 272 6.54 4.08 -15.64
CA LYS A 272 6.55 5.15 -16.66
C LYS A 272 7.94 5.30 -17.28
N ASP A 273 9.02 5.30 -16.48
CA ASP A 273 10.40 5.38 -16.99
C ASP A 273 10.70 4.25 -17.98
N ILE A 274 10.35 3.01 -17.65
CA ILE A 274 10.55 1.86 -18.54
C ILE A 274 9.84 2.04 -19.88
N ILE A 275 8.57 2.46 -19.85
CA ILE A 275 7.76 2.59 -21.06
C ILE A 275 8.32 3.70 -21.96
N LEU A 276 8.65 4.85 -21.37
CA LEU A 276 9.20 6.00 -22.10
C LEU A 276 10.63 5.73 -22.60
N ASN A 277 11.42 4.96 -21.84
CA ASN A 277 12.80 4.59 -22.17
C ASN A 277 12.91 3.11 -22.60
N SER A 278 12.05 2.68 -23.52
CA SER A 278 11.89 1.28 -23.96
C SER A 278 13.18 0.60 -24.45
N LYS A 279 14.20 1.37 -24.86
CA LYS A 279 15.55 0.84 -25.18
C LYS A 279 16.20 0.10 -23.99
N LYS A 280 15.80 0.40 -22.75
CA LYS A 280 16.26 -0.30 -21.53
C LYS A 280 15.62 -1.69 -21.35
N LEU A 281 14.52 -2.01 -22.04
CA LEU A 281 13.85 -3.32 -21.95
C LEU A 281 14.73 -4.49 -22.45
N SER A 282 15.80 -4.19 -23.19
CA SER A 282 16.78 -5.18 -23.65
C SER A 282 18.18 -4.57 -23.67
N CYS A 283 18.68 -4.17 -22.50
CA CYS A 283 20.03 -3.64 -22.34
C CYS A 283 20.92 -4.56 -21.49
N THR A 284 22.22 -4.58 -21.79
CA THR A 284 23.21 -5.40 -21.06
C THR A 284 23.79 -4.69 -19.84
N THR A 285 23.65 -3.37 -19.77
CA THR A 285 24.17 -2.53 -18.68
C THR A 285 23.09 -1.52 -18.26
N GLY A 286 23.01 -1.22 -16.96
CA GLY A 286 22.02 -0.27 -16.43
C GLY A 286 20.56 -0.74 -16.49
N SER A 287 20.32 -2.04 -16.59
CA SER A 287 18.97 -2.63 -16.58
C SER A 287 18.38 -2.64 -15.16
N TRP A 288 17.05 -2.66 -15.07
CA TRP A 288 16.34 -2.74 -13.79
C TRP A 288 16.57 -4.07 -13.11
N THR A 289 16.67 -5.16 -13.86
CA THR A 289 17.02 -6.48 -13.32
C THR A 289 18.38 -6.47 -12.64
N ASN A 290 19.43 -5.93 -13.29
CA ASN A 290 20.76 -5.84 -12.68
C ASN A 290 20.77 -4.93 -11.44
N SER A 291 19.99 -3.84 -11.46
CA SER A 291 19.86 -2.92 -10.32
C SER A 291 19.16 -3.59 -9.14
N LEU A 292 18.09 -4.33 -9.41
CA LEU A 292 17.36 -5.15 -8.45
C LEU A 292 18.24 -6.22 -7.82
N GLU A 293 18.94 -7.01 -8.63
CA GLU A 293 19.86 -8.07 -8.18
C GLU A 293 20.91 -7.51 -7.21
N LYS A 294 21.59 -6.43 -7.59
CA LYS A 294 22.63 -5.78 -6.75
C LYS A 294 22.05 -5.20 -5.47
N PHE A 295 20.92 -4.49 -5.57
CA PHE A 295 20.35 -3.80 -4.42
C PHE A 295 19.80 -4.79 -3.40
N PHE A 296 19.09 -5.83 -3.84
CA PHE A 296 18.55 -6.86 -2.95
C PHE A 296 19.66 -7.71 -2.32
N ALA A 297 20.66 -8.14 -3.10
CA ALA A 297 21.80 -8.89 -2.56
C ALA A 297 22.55 -8.09 -1.48
N LYS A 298 22.83 -6.80 -1.75
CA LYS A 298 23.45 -5.89 -0.77
C LYS A 298 22.58 -5.76 0.48
N LYS A 299 21.26 -5.60 0.32
CA LYS A 299 20.31 -5.42 1.43
C LYS A 299 20.25 -6.65 2.35
N MET A 300 20.33 -7.85 1.78
CA MET A 300 20.32 -9.12 2.51
C MET A 300 21.72 -9.59 2.96
N GLY A 301 22.79 -8.88 2.60
CA GLY A 301 24.16 -9.25 2.98
C GLY A 301 24.77 -10.41 2.18
N CYS A 302 24.32 -10.64 0.95
CA CYS A 302 24.87 -11.63 0.02
C CYS A 302 25.69 -10.97 -1.08
N ARG A 303 26.68 -11.71 -1.63
CA ARG A 303 27.52 -11.23 -2.73
C ARG A 303 26.78 -11.19 -4.06
N TYR A 304 25.98 -12.22 -4.35
CA TYR A 304 25.29 -12.36 -5.64
C TYR A 304 23.78 -12.50 -5.46
N GLY A 305 23.05 -11.83 -6.34
CA GLY A 305 21.61 -12.01 -6.54
C GLY A 305 21.32 -12.31 -8.00
N ILE A 306 20.50 -13.32 -8.26
CA ILE A 306 20.07 -13.70 -9.62
C ILE A 306 18.55 -13.64 -9.66
N ALA A 307 18.00 -12.77 -10.51
CA ALA A 307 16.56 -12.57 -10.61
C ALA A 307 15.89 -13.60 -11.51
N PHE A 308 14.71 -14.04 -11.10
CA PHE A 308 13.91 -15.04 -11.80
C PHE A 308 12.45 -14.60 -11.92
N ASN A 309 11.69 -15.26 -12.78
CA ASN A 309 10.27 -14.97 -13.00
C ASN A 309 9.34 -15.46 -11.87
N SER A 310 9.81 -16.29 -10.94
CA SER A 310 9.01 -16.82 -9.81
C SER A 310 9.90 -17.45 -8.72
N GLY A 311 9.39 -17.53 -7.49
CA GLY A 311 10.04 -18.30 -6.40
C GLY A 311 10.11 -19.82 -6.65
N THR A 312 9.30 -20.36 -7.57
CA THR A 312 9.41 -21.78 -7.98
C THR A 312 10.65 -21.96 -8.88
N SER A 313 10.85 -21.05 -9.83
CA SER A 313 11.98 -21.13 -10.74
C SER A 313 13.35 -20.92 -10.07
N THR A 314 13.41 -20.13 -8.99
CA THR A 314 14.62 -19.95 -8.18
C THR A 314 15.03 -21.26 -7.51
N MET A 315 14.09 -21.97 -6.88
CA MET A 315 14.37 -23.26 -6.24
C MET A 315 14.81 -24.32 -7.26
N HIS A 316 14.14 -24.39 -8.42
CA HIS A 316 14.56 -25.32 -9.48
C HIS A 316 15.98 -25.00 -9.98
N ALA A 317 16.30 -23.73 -10.23
CA ALA A 317 17.65 -23.32 -10.62
C ALA A 317 18.70 -23.64 -9.54
N ALA A 318 18.35 -23.47 -8.26
CA ALA A 318 19.24 -23.80 -7.15
C ALA A 318 19.54 -25.31 -7.09
N LEU A 319 18.54 -26.19 -7.26
CA LEU A 319 18.79 -27.63 -7.34
C LEU A 319 19.74 -28.00 -8.49
N LEU A 320 19.52 -27.42 -9.67
CA LEU A 320 20.38 -27.68 -10.83
C LEU A 320 21.80 -27.14 -10.64
N ALA A 321 21.96 -25.99 -10.00
CA ALA A 321 23.27 -25.43 -9.67
C ALA A 321 24.05 -26.26 -8.64
N LEU A 322 23.36 -27.05 -7.80
CA LEU A 322 23.99 -28.07 -6.94
C LEU A 322 24.37 -29.35 -7.71
N GLY A 323 23.96 -29.48 -8.97
CA GLY A 323 24.24 -30.66 -9.79
C GLY A 323 23.32 -31.85 -9.50
N ILE A 324 22.12 -31.60 -8.96
CA ILE A 324 21.12 -32.66 -8.68
C ILE A 324 20.85 -33.49 -9.93
N GLN A 325 20.92 -34.81 -9.78
CA GLN A 325 20.72 -35.80 -10.83
C GLN A 325 19.41 -36.57 -10.67
N PRO A 326 18.91 -37.21 -11.75
CA PRO A 326 17.76 -38.10 -11.65
C PRO A 326 17.93 -39.20 -10.60
N GLY A 327 16.98 -39.28 -9.65
CA GLY A 327 16.99 -40.27 -8.58
C GLY A 327 17.72 -39.86 -7.30
N ASP A 328 18.38 -38.70 -7.27
CA ASP A 328 18.84 -38.09 -6.01
C ASP A 328 17.66 -37.76 -5.10
N GLU A 329 17.91 -37.69 -3.79
CA GLU A 329 16.92 -37.32 -2.78
C GLU A 329 17.11 -35.87 -2.34
N VAL A 330 15.99 -35.14 -2.25
CA VAL A 330 15.96 -33.77 -1.73
C VAL A 330 15.02 -33.73 -0.53
N ILE A 331 15.55 -33.40 0.63
CA ILE A 331 14.79 -33.32 1.87
C ILE A 331 14.01 -31.99 1.93
N SER A 332 12.78 -32.01 2.43
CA SER A 332 11.94 -30.83 2.69
C SER A 332 11.09 -31.04 3.95
N PRO A 333 10.63 -29.98 4.63
CA PRO A 333 9.66 -30.12 5.70
C PRO A 333 8.31 -30.59 5.15
N ALA A 334 7.53 -31.29 5.97
CA ALA A 334 6.19 -31.74 5.61
C ALA A 334 5.13 -30.62 5.62
N ILE A 335 5.38 -29.50 6.31
CA ILE A 335 4.58 -28.28 6.17
C ILE A 335 5.33 -27.29 5.29
N THR A 336 4.93 -27.27 4.02
CA THR A 336 5.34 -26.26 3.03
C THR A 336 4.34 -26.32 1.86
N VAL A 337 4.46 -25.37 0.93
CA VAL A 337 3.78 -25.44 -0.35
C VAL A 337 4.28 -26.64 -1.18
N ILE A 338 3.42 -27.20 -2.03
CA ILE A 338 3.80 -28.31 -2.92
C ILE A 338 4.97 -27.98 -3.86
N MET A 339 5.30 -26.69 -4.02
CA MET A 339 6.33 -26.20 -4.93
C MET A 339 7.71 -26.80 -4.62
N ASN A 340 8.10 -27.03 -3.35
CA ASN A 340 9.38 -27.69 -3.03
C ASN A 340 9.42 -29.12 -3.59
N SER A 341 8.31 -29.86 -3.49
CA SER A 341 8.18 -31.20 -4.08
C SER A 341 8.13 -31.14 -5.61
N ALA A 342 7.42 -30.15 -6.16
CA ALA A 342 7.27 -29.99 -7.61
C ALA A 342 8.61 -29.70 -8.29
N VAL A 343 9.43 -28.79 -7.74
CA VAL A 343 10.76 -28.48 -8.31
C VAL A 343 11.75 -29.62 -8.14
N THR A 344 11.64 -30.38 -7.05
CA THR A 344 12.40 -31.62 -6.85
C THR A 344 12.06 -32.63 -7.94
N ILE A 345 10.76 -32.86 -8.19
CA ILE A 345 10.29 -33.76 -9.26
C ILE A 345 10.66 -33.22 -10.64
N GLN A 346 10.65 -31.89 -10.82
CA GLN A 346 11.03 -31.23 -12.07
C GLN A 346 12.51 -31.47 -12.41
N ALA A 347 13.38 -31.51 -11.40
CA ALA A 347 14.79 -31.92 -11.49
C ALA A 347 14.98 -33.45 -11.62
N ASN A 348 13.89 -34.22 -11.69
CA ASN A 348 13.89 -35.69 -11.67
C ASN A 348 14.43 -36.32 -10.35
N ALA A 349 14.46 -35.56 -9.27
CA ALA A 349 14.83 -36.03 -7.95
C ALA A 349 13.61 -36.53 -7.15
N ILE A 350 13.87 -37.18 -6.03
CA ILE A 350 12.89 -37.80 -5.14
C ILE A 350 12.69 -36.89 -3.91
N PRO A 351 11.48 -36.34 -3.70
CA PRO A 351 11.15 -35.63 -2.47
C PRO A 351 11.22 -36.55 -1.24
N VAL A 352 11.95 -36.14 -0.21
CA VAL A 352 11.97 -36.81 1.10
C VAL A 352 11.46 -35.84 2.15
N TYR A 353 10.56 -36.30 3.05
CA TYR A 353 9.89 -35.42 4.00
C TYR A 353 10.37 -35.64 5.42
N VAL A 354 10.65 -34.53 6.10
CA VAL A 354 10.92 -34.48 7.55
C VAL A 354 9.70 -33.87 8.24
N ASP A 355 9.34 -34.43 9.40
CA ASP A 355 8.23 -33.89 10.20
C ASP A 355 8.58 -32.51 10.77
N VAL A 356 7.59 -31.83 11.34
CA VAL A 356 7.75 -30.47 11.87
C VAL A 356 7.69 -30.44 13.38
N ASP A 357 8.29 -29.42 13.97
CA ASP A 357 8.09 -29.11 15.38
C ASP A 357 6.66 -28.56 15.59
N PRO A 358 5.90 -29.07 16.59
CA PRO A 358 4.49 -28.75 16.76
C PRO A 358 4.23 -27.32 17.28
N GLU A 359 5.25 -26.60 17.75
CA GLU A 359 5.10 -25.24 18.28
C GLU A 359 5.53 -24.18 17.25
N THR A 360 6.58 -24.47 16.48
CA THR A 360 7.16 -23.55 15.48
C THR A 360 6.66 -23.83 14.07
N PHE A 361 6.16 -25.05 13.79
CA PHE A 361 5.73 -25.54 12.47
C PHE A 361 6.84 -25.64 11.41
N ASN A 362 8.08 -25.29 11.78
CA ASN A 362 9.27 -25.47 10.98
C ASN A 362 9.79 -26.92 11.06
N MET A 363 10.69 -27.30 10.17
CA MET A 363 11.36 -28.62 10.18
C MET A 363 11.90 -28.93 11.59
N ASP A 364 11.62 -30.13 12.12
CA ASP A 364 12.22 -30.60 13.37
C ASP A 364 13.64 -31.16 13.09
N PRO A 365 14.72 -30.51 13.57
CA PRO A 365 16.09 -30.99 13.35
C PRO A 365 16.32 -32.40 13.93
N LYS A 366 15.58 -32.78 14.98
CA LYS A 366 15.69 -34.11 15.62
C LYS A 366 15.21 -35.24 14.71
N LYS A 367 14.41 -34.90 13.69
CA LYS A 367 13.88 -35.83 12.69
C LYS A 367 14.61 -35.75 11.35
N LEU A 368 15.59 -34.86 11.22
CA LEU A 368 16.31 -34.66 9.96
C LEU A 368 17.29 -35.79 9.68
N GLU A 369 18.14 -36.14 10.64
CA GLU A 369 19.24 -37.09 10.45
C GLU A 369 18.72 -38.49 10.06
N GLU A 370 17.57 -38.92 10.59
CA GLU A 370 16.94 -40.21 10.25
C GLU A 370 16.43 -40.29 8.80
N LYS A 371 16.35 -39.16 8.08
CA LYS A 371 15.92 -39.12 6.66
C LYS A 371 17.10 -39.09 5.68
N ILE A 372 18.32 -38.93 6.16
CA ILE A 372 19.49 -38.85 5.30
C ILE A 372 19.88 -40.26 4.82
N THR A 373 20.09 -40.39 3.52
CA THR A 373 20.63 -41.58 2.86
C THR A 373 21.81 -41.19 1.97
N GLU A 374 22.48 -42.18 1.37
CA GLU A 374 23.55 -41.95 0.39
C GLU A 374 23.07 -41.18 -0.86
N LYS A 375 21.76 -41.20 -1.12
CA LYS A 375 21.12 -40.47 -2.22
C LYS A 375 20.76 -39.04 -1.86
N THR A 376 20.79 -38.65 -0.59
CA THR A 376 20.45 -37.28 -0.19
C THR A 376 21.51 -36.30 -0.70
N LYS A 377 21.09 -35.35 -1.53
CA LYS A 377 21.99 -34.34 -2.14
C LYS A 377 21.63 -32.90 -1.85
N ALA A 378 20.45 -32.63 -1.31
CA ALA A 378 20.09 -31.29 -0.86
C ALA A 378 19.04 -31.33 0.25
N ILE A 379 18.99 -30.27 1.05
CA ILE A 379 17.96 -30.04 2.07
C ILE A 379 17.34 -28.67 1.80
N PHE A 380 16.03 -28.61 1.58
CA PHE A 380 15.27 -27.37 1.67
C PHE A 380 14.91 -27.08 3.13
N VAL A 381 15.29 -25.90 3.60
CA VAL A 381 14.83 -25.33 4.87
C VAL A 381 13.81 -24.26 4.54
N VAL A 382 12.56 -24.43 4.97
CA VAL A 382 11.47 -23.49 4.70
C VAL A 382 11.18 -22.68 5.94
N ASN A 383 11.36 -21.36 5.88
CA ASN A 383 11.10 -20.46 7.01
C ASN A 383 9.63 -20.02 6.99
N ILE A 384 8.74 -20.92 7.42
CA ILE A 384 7.30 -20.82 7.22
C ILE A 384 6.70 -19.63 7.99
N TYR A 385 5.80 -18.89 7.34
CA TYR A 385 5.12 -17.71 7.89
C TYR A 385 6.05 -16.55 8.32
N GLY A 386 7.34 -16.61 7.98
CA GLY A 386 8.34 -15.59 8.32
C GLY A 386 9.21 -15.91 9.53
N LEU A 387 9.01 -17.07 10.15
CA LEU A 387 9.80 -17.53 11.30
C LEU A 387 11.04 -18.30 10.85
N PRO A 388 12.25 -17.88 11.26
CA PRO A 388 13.47 -18.64 10.99
C PRO A 388 13.50 -20.02 11.65
N CYS A 389 13.99 -21.03 10.92
CA CYS A 389 14.28 -22.38 11.40
C CYS A 389 15.41 -22.42 12.42
N ASP A 390 15.58 -23.59 13.06
CA ASP A 390 16.70 -23.89 13.96
C ASP A 390 17.98 -24.21 13.14
N TYR A 391 18.58 -23.15 12.59
CA TYR A 391 19.66 -23.26 11.61
C TYR A 391 20.95 -23.90 12.14
N ASP A 392 21.36 -23.64 13.38
CA ASP A 392 22.61 -24.21 13.88
C ASP A 392 22.52 -25.73 13.91
N GLU A 393 21.40 -26.26 14.40
CA GLU A 393 21.12 -27.69 14.50
C GLU A 393 21.00 -28.33 13.11
N ILE A 394 20.30 -27.68 12.18
CA ILE A 394 20.14 -28.19 10.81
C ILE A 394 21.48 -28.19 10.07
N LEU A 395 22.26 -27.09 10.16
CA LEU A 395 23.54 -26.97 9.49
C LEU A 395 24.59 -27.90 10.08
N GLU A 396 24.58 -28.15 11.39
CA GLU A 396 25.45 -29.16 12.02
C GLU A 396 25.23 -30.54 11.40
N ILE A 397 23.98 -30.99 11.31
CA ILE A 397 23.62 -32.26 10.68
C ILE A 397 24.00 -32.25 9.19
N ALA A 398 23.63 -31.20 8.45
CA ALA A 398 23.90 -31.12 7.01
C ALA A 398 25.42 -31.16 6.71
N ASN A 399 26.23 -30.45 7.50
CA ASN A 399 27.68 -30.42 7.35
C ASN A 399 28.33 -31.78 7.68
N LYS A 400 27.83 -32.52 8.67
CA LYS A 400 28.30 -33.88 8.99
C LYS A 400 28.23 -34.82 7.78
N TYR A 401 27.22 -34.65 6.93
CA TYR A 401 27.02 -35.46 5.71
C TYR A 401 27.44 -34.74 4.42
N ASN A 402 28.00 -33.53 4.51
CA ASN A 402 28.37 -32.69 3.37
C ASN A 402 27.19 -32.46 2.39
N ILE A 403 25.99 -32.22 2.94
CA ILE A 403 24.78 -31.96 2.16
C ILE A 403 24.50 -30.46 2.15
N PRO A 404 24.43 -29.80 0.98
CA PRO A 404 24.10 -28.39 0.91
C PRO A 404 22.66 -28.10 1.34
N VAL A 405 22.49 -26.99 2.07
CA VAL A 405 21.18 -26.44 2.47
C VAL A 405 20.77 -25.32 1.52
N ILE A 406 19.54 -25.39 1.01
CA ILE A 406 18.87 -24.30 0.30
C ILE A 406 17.82 -23.70 1.22
N GLU A 407 17.90 -22.40 1.47
CA GLU A 407 16.90 -21.68 2.26
C GLU A 407 15.74 -21.25 1.37
N ASP A 408 14.53 -21.72 1.66
CA ASP A 408 13.30 -21.19 1.08
C ASP A 408 12.77 -20.06 1.98
N ASN A 409 13.00 -18.84 1.50
CA ASN A 409 12.67 -17.58 2.14
C ASN A 409 11.53 -16.85 1.43
N ALA A 410 10.68 -17.57 0.69
CA ALA A 410 9.51 -16.99 0.03
C ALA A 410 8.61 -16.19 1.01
N GLU A 411 8.64 -16.54 2.30
CA GLU A 411 7.85 -15.92 3.36
C GLU A 411 8.69 -15.26 4.45
N CYS A 412 10.01 -15.14 4.27
CA CYS A 412 10.93 -14.77 5.34
C CYS A 412 11.97 -13.74 4.86
N VAL A 413 11.58 -12.47 4.85
CA VAL A 413 12.42 -11.36 4.36
C VAL A 413 12.83 -10.46 5.52
N LEU A 414 14.12 -10.09 5.59
CA LEU A 414 14.74 -9.33 6.68
C LEU A 414 14.68 -9.99 8.08
N SER A 415 14.30 -11.26 8.18
CA SER A 415 14.40 -12.00 9.44
C SER A 415 15.85 -12.32 9.81
N THR A 416 16.12 -12.46 11.10
CA THR A 416 17.46 -12.82 11.61
C THR A 416 17.39 -14.02 12.54
N TYR A 417 18.42 -14.87 12.56
CA TYR A 417 18.61 -15.98 13.50
C TYR A 417 19.96 -15.83 14.22
N LYS A 418 19.94 -15.68 15.55
CA LYS A 418 21.09 -15.41 16.41
C LYS A 418 21.98 -14.28 15.87
N GLY A 419 21.34 -13.18 15.47
CA GLY A 419 21.99 -11.99 14.91
C GLY A 419 22.48 -12.12 13.45
N ARG A 420 22.34 -13.28 12.81
CA ARG A 420 22.70 -13.49 11.40
C ARG A 420 21.49 -13.32 10.49
N MET A 421 21.66 -12.69 9.34
CA MET A 421 20.60 -12.49 8.35
C MET A 421 20.18 -13.82 7.71
N VAL A 422 18.89 -14.12 7.74
CA VAL A 422 18.34 -15.30 7.04
C VAL A 422 18.43 -15.07 5.53
N GLY A 423 18.89 -16.09 4.80
CA GLY A 423 19.28 -16.01 3.40
C GLY A 423 20.78 -16.06 3.15
N THR A 424 21.59 -15.98 4.20
CA THR A 424 23.06 -16.00 4.15
C THR A 424 23.68 -17.25 4.78
N LEU A 425 22.85 -18.17 5.30
CA LEU A 425 23.25 -19.27 6.19
C LEU A 425 23.47 -20.58 5.41
N GLY A 426 22.67 -20.82 4.37
CA GLY A 426 22.78 -21.97 3.48
C GLY A 426 23.73 -21.74 2.30
N ALA A 427 23.78 -22.72 1.40
CA ALA A 427 24.55 -22.63 0.15
C ALA A 427 23.93 -21.60 -0.82
N MET A 428 22.59 -21.57 -0.86
CA MET A 428 21.77 -20.64 -1.64
C MET A 428 20.48 -20.35 -0.87
N SER A 429 19.85 -19.24 -1.20
CA SER A 429 18.51 -18.91 -0.72
C SER A 429 17.60 -18.48 -1.85
N SER A 430 16.32 -18.78 -1.70
CA SER A 430 15.25 -18.55 -2.68
C SER A 430 14.22 -17.59 -2.11
N TYR A 431 13.88 -16.56 -2.87
CA TYR A 431 12.85 -15.58 -2.52
C TYR A 431 11.76 -15.55 -3.59
N SER A 432 10.54 -15.22 -3.16
CA SER A 432 9.39 -15.03 -4.03
C SER A 432 8.89 -13.59 -3.94
N PHE A 433 8.57 -13.01 -5.10
CA PHE A 433 7.95 -11.68 -5.24
C PHE A 433 6.52 -11.81 -5.80
N GLU A 434 5.89 -12.97 -5.56
CA GLU A 434 4.48 -13.21 -5.86
C GLU A 434 3.58 -12.20 -5.11
N ASN A 435 2.36 -12.00 -5.61
CA ASN A 435 1.37 -11.05 -5.10
C ASN A 435 1.20 -11.04 -3.57
N SER A 436 1.22 -12.19 -2.89
CA SER A 436 0.98 -12.27 -1.44
C SER A 436 2.20 -11.97 -0.56
N LYS A 437 3.42 -11.92 -1.12
CA LYS A 437 4.68 -11.89 -0.35
C LYS A 437 4.98 -10.52 0.27
N HIS A 438 6.07 -10.42 1.04
CA HIS A 438 6.46 -9.17 1.73
C HIS A 438 6.58 -8.01 0.75
N ILE A 439 7.34 -8.23 -0.32
CA ILE A 439 7.41 -7.39 -1.51
C ILE A 439 6.77 -8.14 -2.67
N SER A 440 6.24 -7.38 -3.64
CA SER A 440 5.60 -7.99 -4.79
C SER A 440 5.87 -7.24 -6.08
N CYS A 441 5.95 -7.99 -7.17
CA CYS A 441 5.86 -7.47 -8.53
C CYS A 441 4.83 -8.25 -9.36
N GLY A 442 3.78 -8.77 -8.71
CA GLY A 442 2.84 -9.72 -9.29
C GLY A 442 3.43 -11.13 -9.31
N GLU A 443 4.46 -11.34 -10.12
CA GLU A 443 5.25 -12.57 -10.20
C GLU A 443 6.74 -12.24 -10.29
N GLY A 444 7.58 -13.00 -9.60
CA GLY A 444 9.02 -12.80 -9.56
C GLY A 444 9.71 -13.64 -8.48
N GLY A 445 11.04 -13.67 -8.52
CA GLY A 445 11.84 -14.29 -7.48
C GLY A 445 13.32 -13.90 -7.58
N MET A 446 14.08 -14.28 -6.55
CA MET A 446 15.52 -14.03 -6.49
C MET A 446 16.23 -15.23 -5.85
N VAL A 447 17.35 -15.67 -6.43
CA VAL A 447 18.32 -16.52 -5.74
C VAL A 447 19.41 -15.64 -5.14
N LEU A 448 19.76 -15.82 -3.87
CA LEU A 448 20.97 -15.23 -3.30
C LEU A 448 22.00 -16.31 -2.96
N THR A 449 23.28 -15.96 -3.13
CA THR A 449 24.40 -16.82 -2.71
C THR A 449 25.69 -16.02 -2.57
N ASN A 450 26.62 -16.56 -1.79
CA ASN A 450 28.00 -16.07 -1.72
C ASN A 450 28.95 -16.86 -2.64
N ASN A 451 28.49 -17.96 -3.23
CA ASN A 451 29.29 -18.80 -4.13
C ASN A 451 29.13 -18.34 -5.59
N GLU A 452 30.23 -17.87 -6.18
CA GLU A 452 30.26 -17.38 -7.56
C GLU A 452 29.84 -18.44 -8.59
N LYS A 453 30.25 -19.71 -8.40
CA LYS A 453 29.89 -20.80 -9.30
C LYS A 453 28.39 -21.05 -9.25
N TYR A 454 27.79 -21.11 -8.07
CA TYR A 454 26.33 -21.29 -7.95
C TYR A 454 25.57 -20.12 -8.59
N ALA A 455 26.04 -18.88 -8.40
CA ALA A 455 25.44 -17.71 -9.05
C ALA A 455 25.52 -17.80 -10.59
N GLU A 456 26.68 -18.17 -11.14
CA GLU A 456 26.87 -18.38 -12.58
C GLU A 456 25.94 -19.48 -13.12
N TYR A 457 25.91 -20.64 -12.46
CA TYR A 457 25.05 -21.76 -12.85
C TYR A 457 23.57 -21.41 -12.77
N CYS A 458 23.09 -20.81 -11.67
CA CYS A 458 21.71 -20.34 -11.56
C CYS A 458 21.34 -19.41 -12.72
N ARG A 459 22.21 -18.45 -13.05
CA ARG A 459 21.96 -17.52 -14.17
C ARG A 459 21.90 -18.25 -15.51
N LYS A 460 22.82 -19.19 -15.77
CA LYS A 460 22.79 -20.04 -16.97
C LYS A 460 21.49 -20.84 -17.06
N MET A 461 21.09 -21.52 -15.99
CA MET A 461 19.87 -22.32 -15.93
C MET A 461 18.61 -21.48 -16.15
N GLY A 462 18.56 -20.24 -15.66
CA GLY A 462 17.43 -19.33 -15.90
C GLY A 462 17.42 -18.67 -17.28
N CYS A 463 18.50 -18.78 -18.05
CA CYS A 463 18.70 -18.07 -19.31
C CYS A 463 19.18 -19.00 -20.45
N HIS A 464 18.52 -20.14 -20.67
CA HIS A 464 18.83 -21.07 -21.77
C HIS A 464 20.26 -21.64 -21.82
N GLY A 465 21.05 -21.56 -20.75
CA GLY A 465 22.39 -22.14 -20.71
C GLY A 465 23.43 -21.46 -21.59
N PHE A 466 23.31 -20.14 -21.82
CA PHE A 466 24.31 -19.40 -22.60
C PHE A 466 25.69 -19.38 -21.91
N LYS A 467 26.74 -19.73 -22.65
CA LYS A 467 28.09 -19.97 -22.12
C LYS A 467 28.79 -18.74 -21.54
N ASN A 468 28.41 -17.55 -22.00
CA ASN A 468 29.02 -16.28 -21.62
C ASN A 468 28.37 -15.61 -20.41
N LEU A 469 27.29 -16.20 -19.86
CA LEU A 469 26.69 -15.70 -18.64
C LEU A 469 27.62 -15.94 -17.46
N LYS A 470 27.75 -14.94 -16.59
CA LYS A 470 28.58 -14.95 -15.38
C LYS A 470 27.76 -14.54 -14.17
N ALA A 471 28.29 -14.75 -12.97
CA ALA A 471 27.62 -14.42 -11.72
C ALA A 471 27.11 -12.96 -11.69
N GLU A 472 27.96 -11.99 -12.06
CA GLU A 472 27.64 -10.55 -12.01
C GLU A 472 27.06 -9.98 -13.31
N ASN A 473 27.37 -10.59 -14.46
CA ASN A 473 27.02 -10.08 -15.78
C ASN A 473 26.06 -11.04 -16.49
N GLY A 474 24.79 -10.64 -16.56
CA GLY A 474 23.76 -11.34 -17.34
C GLY A 474 23.71 -10.99 -18.83
N ALA A 475 24.78 -10.41 -19.37
CA ALA A 475 24.83 -10.06 -20.78
C ALA A 475 24.88 -11.32 -21.65
N VAL A 476 23.71 -11.72 -22.18
CA VAL A 476 23.61 -12.80 -23.18
C VAL A 476 24.42 -12.47 -24.44
N LYS A 477 24.55 -11.19 -24.80
CA LYS A 477 25.26 -10.77 -26.01
C LYS A 477 26.74 -10.51 -25.72
N ALA A 478 27.62 -11.31 -26.31
CA ALA A 478 29.03 -10.98 -26.49
C ALA A 478 29.18 -9.80 -27.49
N ASN A 479 30.42 -9.37 -27.80
CA ASN A 479 30.66 -8.46 -28.92
C ASN A 479 29.91 -8.98 -30.17
N LYS A 480 29.27 -8.07 -30.93
CA LYS A 480 28.47 -8.38 -32.13
C LYS A 480 29.22 -9.31 -33.08
N ASP A 481 30.51 -9.07 -33.33
CA ASP A 481 31.29 -9.88 -34.26
C ASP A 481 31.45 -11.32 -33.78
N THR A 482 31.65 -11.53 -32.46
CA THR A 482 31.69 -12.86 -31.86
C THR A 482 30.33 -13.54 -31.91
N TRP A 483 29.25 -12.81 -31.57
CA TRP A 483 27.90 -13.39 -31.48
C TRP A 483 27.28 -13.72 -32.84
N GLN A 484 27.59 -12.91 -33.86
CA GLN A 484 27.12 -13.07 -35.23
C GLN A 484 27.98 -14.04 -36.05
N ASN A 485 29.15 -14.44 -35.53
CA ASN A 485 29.95 -15.50 -36.14
C ASN A 485 29.15 -16.83 -36.15
N PRO A 486 28.90 -17.45 -37.31
CA PRO A 486 28.16 -18.70 -37.40
C PRO A 486 28.84 -19.87 -36.68
N ASN A 487 30.16 -19.79 -36.45
CA ASN A 487 30.94 -20.80 -35.73
C ASN A 487 30.93 -20.59 -34.20
N TYR A 488 30.27 -19.55 -33.70
CA TYR A 488 30.17 -19.32 -32.26
C TYR A 488 29.17 -20.29 -31.61
N GLU A 489 29.70 -21.24 -30.84
CA GLU A 489 28.92 -22.11 -29.97
C GLU A 489 28.30 -21.29 -28.84
N ARG A 490 26.97 -21.25 -28.73
CA ARG A 490 26.28 -20.32 -27.81
C ARG A 490 26.05 -20.90 -26.42
N HIS A 491 25.97 -22.22 -26.31
CA HIS A 491 25.48 -22.90 -25.12
C HIS A 491 26.49 -23.94 -24.67
N ASP A 492 26.79 -23.97 -23.37
CA ASP A 492 27.57 -25.03 -22.71
C ASP A 492 26.74 -25.79 -21.67
N GLU A 493 25.49 -25.37 -21.46
CA GLU A 493 24.53 -25.96 -20.54
C GLU A 493 23.13 -25.99 -21.18
N ILE A 494 22.23 -26.81 -20.64
CA ILE A 494 20.79 -26.73 -20.95
C ILE A 494 20.10 -25.91 -19.87
N GLY A 495 19.39 -24.86 -20.27
CA GLY A 495 18.62 -24.01 -19.35
C GLY A 495 17.19 -23.74 -19.84
N TRP A 496 16.42 -23.10 -18.98
CA TRP A 496 15.04 -22.68 -19.18
C TRP A 496 14.95 -21.18 -19.45
N ASN A 497 13.75 -20.72 -19.80
CA ASN A 497 13.46 -19.29 -19.81
C ASN A 497 12.80 -18.88 -18.50
N TYR A 498 13.61 -18.53 -17.51
CA TYR A 498 13.13 -17.99 -16.23
C TYR A 498 13.56 -16.55 -16.00
N ARG A 499 13.95 -15.84 -17.07
CA ARG A 499 14.33 -14.43 -17.00
C ARG A 499 13.21 -13.60 -16.39
N MET A 500 13.54 -12.80 -15.38
CA MET A 500 12.62 -11.82 -14.83
C MET A 500 12.41 -10.69 -15.85
N PRO A 501 11.16 -10.32 -16.19
CA PRO A 501 10.92 -9.16 -17.04
C PRO A 501 11.42 -7.86 -16.40
N GLU A 502 11.89 -6.92 -17.21
CA GLU A 502 12.37 -5.61 -16.74
C GLU A 502 11.26 -4.81 -16.02
N ILE A 503 10.02 -4.91 -16.49
CA ILE A 503 8.84 -4.27 -15.86
C ILE A 503 8.65 -4.78 -14.43
N ASN A 504 8.64 -6.11 -14.25
CA ASN A 504 8.57 -6.72 -12.92
C ASN A 504 9.78 -6.31 -12.07
N SER A 505 10.95 -6.17 -12.69
CA SER A 505 12.18 -5.80 -11.99
C SER A 505 12.12 -4.37 -11.44
N ALA A 506 11.62 -3.40 -12.22
CA ALA A 506 11.38 -2.03 -11.74
C ALA A 506 10.34 -1.97 -10.62
N LEU A 507 9.27 -2.76 -10.76
CA LEU A 507 8.21 -2.84 -9.76
C LEU A 507 8.75 -3.39 -8.43
N ALA A 508 9.51 -4.48 -8.48
CA ALA A 508 10.18 -5.04 -7.30
C ALA A 508 11.24 -4.08 -6.72
N TYR A 509 12.00 -3.39 -7.58
CA TYR A 509 13.01 -2.42 -7.16
C TYR A 509 12.40 -1.30 -6.33
N ALA A 510 11.28 -0.71 -6.79
CA ALA A 510 10.54 0.31 -6.03
C ALA A 510 10.04 -0.20 -4.67
N GLN A 511 9.59 -1.46 -4.57
CA GLN A 511 9.20 -2.05 -3.28
C GLN A 511 10.40 -2.23 -2.35
N ILE A 512 11.57 -2.61 -2.87
CA ILE A 512 12.77 -2.85 -2.06
C ILE A 512 13.36 -1.56 -1.51
N GLU A 513 13.18 -0.41 -2.18
CA GLU A 513 13.51 0.91 -1.62
C GLU A 513 12.80 1.17 -0.29
N ARG A 514 11.67 0.50 -0.05
CA ARG A 514 10.85 0.59 1.16
C ARG A 514 10.83 -0.72 1.95
N LEU A 515 11.80 -1.61 1.74
CA LEU A 515 11.74 -2.96 2.30
C LEU A 515 11.63 -2.98 3.83
N ASP A 516 12.42 -2.15 4.53
CA ASP A 516 12.41 -2.09 6.00
C ASP A 516 11.04 -1.64 6.52
N GLU A 517 10.48 -0.58 5.92
CA GLU A 517 9.16 -0.06 6.25
C GLU A 517 8.08 -1.14 6.05
N ILE A 518 8.11 -1.80 4.89
CA ILE A 518 7.15 -2.84 4.49
C ILE A 518 7.16 -4.04 5.46
N VAL A 519 8.35 -4.47 5.89
CA VAL A 519 8.51 -5.58 6.83
C VAL A 519 8.13 -5.13 8.25
N ASN A 520 8.55 -3.94 8.68
CA ASN A 520 8.21 -3.41 10.01
C ASN A 520 6.69 -3.24 10.17
N LEU A 521 5.96 -2.78 9.16
CA LEU A 521 4.50 -2.70 9.20
C LEU A 521 3.84 -4.06 9.45
N ARG A 522 4.40 -5.14 8.91
CA ARG A 522 3.91 -6.51 9.17
C ARG A 522 4.21 -6.96 10.59
N ILE A 523 5.42 -6.67 11.10
CA ILE A 523 5.81 -6.98 12.48
C ILE A 523 4.91 -6.23 13.47
N GLU A 524 4.69 -4.93 13.27
CA GLU A 524 3.80 -4.13 14.13
C GLU A 524 2.33 -4.58 14.04
N SER A 525 1.85 -4.90 12.82
CA SER A 525 0.53 -5.50 12.63
C SER A 525 0.40 -6.82 13.39
N ALA A 526 1.42 -7.67 13.34
CA ALA A 526 1.43 -8.94 14.05
C ALA A 526 1.35 -8.74 15.57
N LYS A 527 2.10 -7.79 16.14
CA LYS A 527 2.04 -7.45 17.57
C LYS A 527 0.62 -7.11 18.02
N ILE A 528 -0.06 -6.24 17.26
CA ILE A 528 -1.45 -5.82 17.55
C ILE A 528 -2.40 -7.02 17.60
N PHE A 529 -2.31 -7.94 16.65
CA PHE A 529 -3.15 -9.14 16.64
C PHE A 529 -2.77 -10.14 17.74
N LEU A 530 -1.47 -10.29 18.03
CA LEU A 530 -0.98 -11.18 19.08
C LEU A 530 -1.45 -10.74 20.48
N GLU A 531 -1.62 -9.43 20.73
CA GLU A 531 -2.23 -8.93 21.97
C GLU A 531 -3.66 -9.44 22.20
N VAL A 532 -4.41 -9.67 21.12
CA VAL A 532 -5.77 -10.23 21.15
C VAL A 532 -5.72 -11.76 21.22
N ILE A 533 -4.92 -12.39 20.37
CA ILE A 533 -4.78 -13.85 20.27
C ILE A 533 -4.30 -14.46 21.60
N ASN A 534 -3.30 -13.85 22.25
CA ASN A 534 -2.74 -14.36 23.51
C ASN A 534 -3.74 -14.35 24.70
N LYS A 535 -4.88 -13.66 24.57
CA LYS A 535 -5.97 -13.65 25.58
C LYS A 535 -7.01 -14.75 25.35
N CYS A 536 -6.74 -15.67 24.42
CA CYS A 536 -7.68 -16.68 23.96
C CYS A 536 -7.03 -18.07 23.93
N GLU A 537 -7.42 -18.95 24.85
CA GLU A 537 -6.80 -20.27 25.03
C GLU A 537 -6.91 -21.19 23.80
N TYR A 538 -7.99 -21.06 23.02
CA TYR A 538 -8.21 -21.88 21.83
C TYR A 538 -7.55 -21.32 20.56
N LEU A 539 -6.79 -20.23 20.65
CA LEU A 539 -5.98 -19.65 19.58
C LEU A 539 -4.51 -19.66 20.02
N VAL A 540 -3.75 -20.67 19.60
CA VAL A 540 -2.34 -20.81 20.03
C VAL A 540 -1.41 -20.31 18.91
N PRO A 541 -0.74 -19.15 19.07
CA PRO A 541 0.12 -18.60 18.03
C PRO A 541 1.41 -19.42 17.86
N GLN A 542 2.01 -19.34 16.67
CA GLN A 542 3.32 -19.91 16.37
C GLN A 542 4.37 -19.41 17.36
N LYS A 543 5.10 -20.33 17.98
CA LYS A 543 6.10 -20.00 18.99
C LYS A 543 7.33 -19.39 18.33
N THR A 544 7.69 -18.19 18.76
CA THR A 544 8.92 -17.50 18.32
C THR A 544 9.90 -17.44 19.50
N LYS A 545 11.10 -17.98 19.33
CA LYS A 545 12.18 -17.90 20.34
C LYS A 545 12.81 -16.50 20.32
N ASN A 546 13.34 -16.03 21.45
CA ASN A 546 13.95 -14.69 21.58
C ASN A 546 15.27 -14.51 20.80
N ASP A 547 15.82 -15.59 20.25
CA ASP A 547 17.06 -15.60 19.49
C ASP A 547 16.87 -15.23 18.00
N ARG A 548 15.64 -14.97 17.56
CA ARG A 548 15.32 -14.68 16.15
C ARG A 548 14.23 -13.63 16.00
N VAL A 549 14.16 -13.06 14.81
CA VAL A 549 13.10 -12.13 14.40
C VAL A 549 12.18 -12.84 13.42
N ASN A 550 10.89 -12.87 13.73
CA ASN A 550 9.85 -13.30 12.80
C ASN A 550 9.39 -12.08 11.98
N SER A 551 9.49 -12.16 10.65
CA SER A 551 9.05 -11.09 9.75
C SER A 551 7.55 -11.12 9.45
N TYR A 552 6.83 -12.13 9.98
CA TYR A 552 5.39 -12.31 9.92
C TYR A 552 4.83 -12.10 8.52
N TRP A 553 5.13 -12.99 7.57
CA TRP A 553 4.37 -13.04 6.31
C TRP A 553 2.87 -13.21 6.61
N ALA A 554 2.57 -14.02 7.62
CA ALA A 554 1.27 -14.16 8.25
C ALA A 554 1.47 -14.49 9.74
N ILE A 555 0.41 -14.37 10.54
CA ILE A 555 0.38 -14.91 11.90
C ILE A 555 -0.19 -16.31 11.83
N ALA A 556 0.64 -17.31 12.03
CA ALA A 556 0.18 -18.69 12.13
C ALA A 556 -0.36 -18.99 13.53
N VAL A 557 -1.57 -19.54 13.58
CA VAL A 557 -2.30 -19.84 14.80
C VAL A 557 -2.91 -21.23 14.70
N LEU A 558 -2.66 -22.06 15.70
CA LEU A 558 -3.32 -23.34 15.87
C LEU A 558 -4.71 -23.10 16.48
N TYR A 559 -5.74 -23.37 15.70
CA TYR A 559 -7.13 -23.24 16.11
C TYR A 559 -7.61 -24.51 16.82
N ASN A 560 -7.88 -24.39 18.12
CA ASN A 560 -8.41 -25.47 18.96
C ASN A 560 -9.91 -25.30 19.26
N GLY A 561 -10.58 -24.30 18.69
CA GLY A 561 -11.96 -23.95 19.06
C GLY A 561 -12.98 -25.06 18.81
N GLU A 562 -12.75 -25.95 17.84
CA GLU A 562 -13.63 -27.11 17.64
C GLU A 562 -13.69 -28.01 18.87
N LYS A 563 -12.55 -28.25 19.50
CA LYS A 563 -12.45 -29.08 20.70
C LYS A 563 -12.83 -28.30 21.96
N GLU A 564 -12.32 -27.07 22.08
CA GLU A 564 -12.40 -26.32 23.33
C GLU A 564 -13.74 -25.58 23.51
N ILE A 565 -14.39 -25.15 22.42
CA ILE A 565 -15.66 -24.40 22.46
C ILE A 565 -16.74 -24.95 21.53
N GLY A 566 -16.49 -26.05 20.80
CA GLY A 566 -17.46 -26.65 19.89
C GLY A 566 -17.73 -25.86 18.60
N VAL A 567 -16.86 -24.91 18.25
CA VAL A 567 -17.05 -24.01 17.10
C VAL A 567 -16.08 -24.38 15.99
N SER A 568 -16.58 -24.62 14.77
CA SER A 568 -15.73 -24.92 13.62
C SER A 568 -14.81 -23.74 13.26
N TRP A 569 -13.64 -24.03 12.69
CA TRP A 569 -12.77 -22.96 12.18
C TRP A 569 -13.49 -22.09 11.14
N TYR A 570 -14.45 -22.67 10.42
CA TYR A 570 -15.23 -21.98 9.40
C TYR A 570 -16.23 -21.01 10.03
N ASP A 571 -16.98 -21.44 11.03
CA ASP A 571 -17.98 -20.58 11.70
C ASP A 571 -17.30 -19.43 12.44
N PHE A 572 -16.19 -19.70 13.12
CA PHE A 572 -15.38 -18.65 13.74
C PHE A 572 -14.88 -17.64 12.70
N ARG A 573 -14.41 -18.11 11.54
CA ARG A 573 -13.99 -17.25 10.42
C ARG A 573 -15.13 -16.40 9.89
N GLN A 574 -16.31 -16.98 9.70
CA GLN A 574 -17.48 -16.24 9.20
C GLN A 574 -17.91 -15.17 10.20
N LYS A 575 -17.93 -15.49 11.50
CA LYS A 575 -18.24 -14.51 12.54
C LYS A 575 -17.21 -13.39 12.61
N TYR A 576 -15.93 -13.71 12.40
CA TYR A 576 -14.88 -12.68 12.28
C TYR A 576 -15.10 -11.74 11.10
N ILE A 577 -15.51 -12.26 9.95
CA ILE A 577 -15.84 -11.45 8.76
C ILE A 577 -17.10 -10.61 8.99
N GLU A 578 -18.14 -11.17 9.61
CA GLU A 578 -19.38 -10.47 9.95
C GLU A 578 -19.13 -9.24 10.84
N PHE A 579 -18.17 -9.33 11.77
CA PHE A 579 -17.75 -8.19 12.59
C PHE A 579 -16.80 -7.22 11.91
N GLY A 580 -16.51 -7.39 10.61
CA GLY A 580 -15.67 -6.49 9.81
C GLY A 580 -14.21 -6.93 9.65
N GLY A 581 -13.85 -8.14 10.12
CA GLY A 581 -12.54 -8.75 9.94
C GLY A 581 -12.26 -9.22 8.50
N ASP A 582 -10.98 -9.52 8.20
CA ASP A 582 -10.56 -9.99 6.87
C ASP A 582 -10.68 -11.52 6.69
N GLY A 583 -11.08 -12.24 7.75
CA GLY A 583 -10.96 -13.69 7.81
C GLY A 583 -9.49 -14.14 7.95
N TYR A 584 -9.25 -15.42 7.65
CA TYR A 584 -7.92 -16.03 7.61
C TYR A 584 -7.92 -17.20 6.61
N TYR A 585 -6.73 -17.68 6.28
CA TYR A 585 -6.53 -18.83 5.39
C TYR A 585 -6.16 -20.07 6.19
N GLY A 586 -6.61 -21.24 5.74
CA GLY A 586 -6.10 -22.51 6.23
C GLY A 586 -4.74 -22.84 5.61
N THR A 587 -3.94 -23.62 6.31
CA THR A 587 -2.68 -24.15 5.79
C THR A 587 -2.95 -25.17 4.68
N TRP A 588 -2.13 -25.14 3.62
CA TRP A 588 -2.20 -26.07 2.50
C TRP A 588 -2.15 -27.53 2.97
N LYS A 589 -2.63 -28.45 2.13
CA LYS A 589 -2.45 -29.87 2.40
C LYS A 589 -0.96 -30.18 2.47
N VAL A 590 -0.57 -31.07 3.40
CA VAL A 590 0.79 -31.62 3.46
C VAL A 590 1.18 -32.15 2.06
N PRO A 591 2.32 -31.73 1.46
CA PRO A 591 2.58 -31.93 0.03
C PRO A 591 2.45 -33.38 -0.46
N TYR A 592 2.94 -34.35 0.30
CA TYR A 592 2.87 -35.76 -0.10
C TYR A 592 1.47 -36.38 -0.01
N LEU A 593 0.51 -35.68 0.61
CA LEU A 593 -0.90 -36.07 0.67
C LEU A 593 -1.75 -35.34 -0.39
N GLU A 594 -1.17 -34.44 -1.17
CA GLU A 594 -1.85 -33.85 -2.33
C GLU A 594 -2.21 -34.94 -3.35
N PRO A 595 -3.35 -34.86 -4.06
CA PRO A 595 -3.80 -35.91 -4.98
C PRO A 595 -2.74 -36.28 -6.02
N VAL A 596 -1.96 -35.32 -6.53
CA VAL A 596 -0.89 -35.62 -7.52
C VAL A 596 0.20 -36.53 -6.95
N MET A 597 0.48 -36.43 -5.64
CA MET A 597 1.49 -37.20 -4.92
C MET A 597 0.92 -38.52 -4.42
N ARG A 598 -0.20 -38.47 -3.68
CA ARG A 598 -0.90 -39.63 -3.12
C ARG A 598 -1.33 -40.62 -4.20
N ASP A 599 -1.93 -40.13 -5.28
CA ASP A 599 -2.43 -40.96 -6.37
C ASP A 599 -1.32 -41.29 -7.40
N ARG A 600 -0.06 -40.92 -7.08
CA ARG A 600 1.15 -41.20 -7.86
C ARG A 600 1.07 -40.70 -9.32
N ASN A 601 0.30 -39.66 -9.58
CA ASN A 601 0.19 -39.05 -10.91
C ASN A 601 1.54 -38.47 -11.40
N PHE A 602 2.40 -38.04 -10.47
CA PHE A 602 3.76 -37.56 -10.79
C PHE A 602 4.65 -38.63 -11.45
N VAL A 603 4.36 -39.93 -11.30
CA VAL A 603 5.14 -41.02 -11.93
C VAL A 603 5.21 -40.88 -13.44
N LYS A 604 4.17 -40.31 -14.07
CA LYS A 604 4.12 -40.04 -15.52
C LYS A 604 5.25 -39.13 -15.99
N ARG A 605 5.81 -38.29 -15.11
CA ARG A 605 6.91 -37.36 -15.42
C ARG A 605 8.22 -38.12 -15.73
N ASN A 606 8.50 -39.17 -14.97
CA ASN A 606 9.67 -40.03 -15.15
C ASN A 606 9.39 -41.42 -14.55
N PRO A 607 8.83 -42.36 -15.34
CA PRO A 607 8.42 -43.68 -14.84
C PRO A 607 9.58 -44.52 -14.29
N VAL A 608 10.80 -44.29 -14.78
CA VAL A 608 12.00 -45.04 -14.35
C VAL A 608 12.39 -44.66 -12.93
N VAL A 609 12.49 -43.35 -12.64
CA VAL A 609 12.86 -42.85 -11.32
C VAL A 609 11.77 -43.15 -10.28
N TYR A 610 10.50 -42.92 -10.64
CA TYR A 610 9.41 -42.92 -9.66
C TYR A 610 8.67 -44.26 -9.53
N LYS A 611 9.13 -45.33 -10.22
CA LYS A 611 8.47 -46.65 -10.24
C LYS A 611 8.12 -47.17 -8.84
N ASN A 612 9.01 -46.97 -7.88
CA ASN A 612 8.87 -47.49 -6.51
C ASN A 612 8.68 -46.37 -5.47
N VAL A 613 8.49 -45.12 -5.90
CA VAL A 613 8.28 -44.00 -4.98
C VAL A 613 6.81 -43.90 -4.63
N GLU A 614 6.50 -43.98 -3.34
CA GLU A 614 5.15 -43.93 -2.78
C GLU A 614 5.19 -43.16 -1.45
N TYR A 615 4.14 -42.38 -1.18
CA TYR A 615 3.96 -41.67 0.08
C TYR A 615 2.61 -42.04 0.68
N LYS A 616 2.56 -42.19 2.01
CA LYS A 616 1.35 -42.61 2.73
C LYS A 616 1.09 -41.66 3.89
N GLN A 617 -0.17 -41.59 4.28
CA GLN A 617 -0.57 -40.96 5.53
C GLN A 617 0.12 -41.65 6.72
N GLY A 618 0.54 -40.86 7.71
CA GLY A 618 1.36 -41.29 8.84
C GLY A 618 2.86 -41.10 8.65
N LEU A 619 3.32 -40.61 7.49
CA LEU A 619 4.76 -40.36 7.25
C LEU A 619 5.32 -39.24 8.13
N CYS A 620 4.55 -38.17 8.33
CA CYS A 620 4.86 -37.03 9.19
C CYS A 620 3.63 -36.73 10.07
N PRO A 621 3.42 -37.52 11.14
CA PRO A 621 2.19 -37.46 11.93
C PRO A 621 1.96 -36.10 12.62
N VAL A 622 3.02 -35.37 12.99
CA VAL A 622 2.87 -34.05 13.60
C VAL A 622 2.35 -33.05 12.57
N ALA A 623 2.99 -32.98 11.40
CA ALA A 623 2.56 -32.14 10.29
C ALA A 623 1.10 -32.41 9.88
N GLU A 624 0.73 -33.68 9.72
CA GLU A 624 -0.63 -34.08 9.37
C GLU A 624 -1.69 -33.68 10.42
N SER A 625 -1.29 -33.64 11.69
CA SER A 625 -2.15 -33.26 12.81
C SER A 625 -2.34 -31.75 12.92
N VAL A 626 -1.25 -30.98 12.82
CA VAL A 626 -1.33 -29.52 13.00
C VAL A 626 -1.89 -28.82 11.75
N GLN A 627 -1.60 -29.33 10.53
CA GLN A 627 -2.04 -28.72 9.27
C GLN A 627 -3.54 -28.41 9.22
N LYS A 628 -4.37 -29.34 9.71
CA LYS A 628 -5.85 -29.20 9.69
C LYS A 628 -6.38 -28.07 10.58
N ARG A 629 -5.57 -27.64 11.56
CA ARG A 629 -5.92 -26.63 12.56
C ARG A 629 -5.16 -25.32 12.38
N LEU A 630 -4.19 -25.29 11.47
CA LEU A 630 -3.28 -24.16 11.34
C LEU A 630 -3.88 -23.08 10.43
N MET A 631 -4.14 -21.92 11.02
CA MET A 631 -4.79 -20.77 10.40
C MET A 631 -3.81 -19.60 10.29
N ALA A 632 -3.75 -18.97 9.12
CA ALA A 632 -2.85 -17.87 8.80
C ALA A 632 -3.63 -16.54 8.72
N PHE A 633 -3.43 -15.67 9.71
CA PHE A 633 -3.99 -14.33 9.75
C PHE A 633 -3.09 -13.34 9.00
N LYS A 634 -3.74 -12.37 8.34
CA LYS A 634 -3.10 -11.36 7.50
C LYS A 634 -2.29 -10.35 8.33
N THR A 635 -1.13 -9.94 7.80
CA THR A 635 -0.29 -8.89 8.41
C THR A 635 0.13 -7.80 7.44
N ASN A 636 -0.24 -7.89 6.16
CA ASN A 636 0.22 -6.98 5.10
C ASN A 636 -0.50 -5.61 5.09
N TYR A 637 -0.94 -5.12 6.24
CA TYR A 637 -1.57 -3.82 6.38
C TYR A 637 -0.54 -2.71 6.15
N ARG A 638 -0.92 -1.70 5.34
CA ARG A 638 -0.10 -0.49 5.12
C ARG A 638 -0.51 0.68 6.02
N ASN A 639 -1.52 0.46 6.85
CA ASN A 639 -2.03 1.40 7.84
C ASN A 639 -2.27 0.62 9.14
N LEU A 640 -1.63 1.04 10.23
CA LEU A 640 -1.73 0.36 11.52
C LEU A 640 -3.09 0.57 12.21
N ASP A 641 -3.80 1.66 11.94
CA ASP A 641 -5.15 1.88 12.47
C ASP A 641 -6.14 0.89 11.85
N LEU A 642 -5.96 0.58 10.56
CA LEU A 642 -6.71 -0.51 9.93
C LEU A 642 -6.38 -1.85 10.59
N ALA A 643 -5.10 -2.14 10.90
CA ALA A 643 -4.73 -3.34 11.62
C ALA A 643 -5.37 -3.41 13.03
N ARG A 644 -5.40 -2.30 13.78
CA ARG A 644 -6.07 -2.21 15.09
C ARG A 644 -7.57 -2.43 14.98
N TYR A 645 -8.22 -1.83 13.98
CA TYR A 645 -9.64 -2.06 13.72
C TYR A 645 -9.89 -3.56 13.46
N LYS A 646 -9.12 -4.18 12.56
CA LYS A 646 -9.27 -5.60 12.22
C LYS A 646 -8.96 -6.53 13.39
N ALA A 647 -8.04 -6.17 14.29
CA ALA A 647 -7.80 -6.89 15.54
C ALA A 647 -8.94 -6.70 16.55
N SER A 648 -9.56 -5.51 16.61
CA SER A 648 -10.75 -5.27 17.45
C SER A 648 -11.95 -6.11 17.01
N CYS A 649 -12.12 -6.34 15.70
CA CYS A 649 -13.12 -7.26 15.16
C CYS A 649 -12.85 -8.69 15.63
N LEU A 650 -11.58 -9.12 15.70
CA LEU A 650 -11.20 -10.46 16.19
C LEU A 650 -11.49 -10.59 17.69
N GLN A 651 -11.19 -9.55 18.48
CA GLN A 651 -11.52 -9.50 19.90
C GLN A 651 -13.03 -9.65 20.12
N LYS A 652 -13.87 -8.93 19.34
CA LYS A 652 -15.32 -9.07 19.37
C LYS A 652 -15.78 -10.50 19.05
N THR A 653 -15.14 -11.17 18.09
CA THR A 653 -15.42 -12.59 17.77
C THR A 653 -15.09 -13.51 18.94
N ILE A 654 -13.93 -13.31 19.57
CA ILE A 654 -13.53 -14.09 20.75
C ILE A 654 -14.53 -13.90 21.89
N ASP A 655 -14.93 -12.66 22.16
CA ASP A 655 -15.86 -12.33 23.24
C ASP A 655 -17.27 -12.87 22.97
N TYR A 656 -17.72 -12.84 21.71
CA TYR A 656 -19.00 -13.44 21.30
C TYR A 656 -19.07 -14.92 21.67
N TYR A 657 -18.04 -15.71 21.34
CA TYR A 657 -18.03 -17.14 21.67
C TYR A 657 -17.68 -17.45 23.12
N LYS A 658 -17.06 -16.53 23.85
CA LYS A 658 -16.92 -16.64 25.32
C LYS A 658 -18.27 -16.56 26.03
N ASN A 659 -19.19 -15.72 25.54
CA ASN A 659 -20.49 -15.46 26.17
C ASN A 659 -21.59 -16.50 25.83
N ILE A 660 -21.33 -17.42 24.91
CA ILE A 660 -22.27 -18.50 24.52
C ILE A 660 -21.98 -19.80 25.32
N LYS A 661 -20.82 -19.88 25.97
CA LYS A 661 -20.45 -20.93 26.92
C LYS A 661 -21.04 -20.64 28.29
#